data_AF-A0A3M0IA24-F1
#
_entry.id   AF-A0A3M0IA24-F1
#
_cell.length_a   1.000
_cell.length_b   1.000
_cell.length_c   1.000
_cell.angle_alpha   90.00
_cell.angle_beta   90.00
_cell.angle_gamma   90.00
#
_symmetry.space_group_name_H-M   'P 1'
#
loop_
_entity.id
_entity.type
_entity.pdbx_description
1 polymer ?
#
loop_
_entity_poly.entity_id
_entity_poly.type
_entity_poly.pdbx_seq_one_letter_code
_entity_poly.pdbx_strand_id
1 'polypeptide(L)'
;MNSLDHDTAGLTRRGLIVGAVAATLVASGGVATANPGRTTGSRPAGSGGAAPAGSAHGSLDHTVPRYRTTVPGESVEVDRVDRPVAPGIVLTTFDTFGRSGWTRVHVLNADLGDASVGVDLVAGKVSETRTVSAAADAQHSVAAVNGDFYDITETNAAIGPEVQSGRLRKGTNQRSTVVTVGADRVARLADFLIAGTVTVAGTKRSLAALNSPGVPADGITVFTPEWGPGNRTLIQGAGPYTELVVTDGRITAVATELTDTPVPDNGLIVVGRGAAAAQLATARQGDAVSVAFEPRTDGAAAPHMALGSNAVLVRGGSAITFPSNDNNNARKPRTVIGWLDGGRRLLLVAIDGSAAFSAGLGFDDTAELMVRLGATEAFMLDGGGSTEMVARRPGDGAVSVVNTPSDGNERPVPNAVGLFGPKGSGTLRGLDVRPGADRVVPGLTLNVDVAGYDETWSPVAVDRHPVTWTAHPGSLGRANDGVFRAGKPGAGTLRARSGRARGERELRVVGELHRLAFAQRALTVEPGATAAVGLVGHDADGFDAPVSAHDVTLDYDRSVISATARSDGSLGITAGQDADGKATLVTATVAGVTARLAVTVGLNDVPLAEFEPGETWTAASAQGTASVGTVPAADRPGAPADNHALRLTYDFTGKPSTSAAYAVASAPITLPAGTKRLALWVNGDGRGHWLRAMLRSQGTTNVPFTFSTTVDWTGWRQVVGDLPSGFSDPITLLRVYIAETSQTNKNAGQLTFDALTAQVGQQPDTAEAPQPDPYVIEQGGIPHGRWTFAVLSDLHVSAAAGPDSFSARQAALALDQAVASEPDFILINGDFVDNNGAADFALADKLLGDHVPSGLPVHWTPGNHEAGLSATGGLDAFLSATGRPNKQVFDHKGTRFILLDSHTGDMRTSDWEQVPLLKSELAKAAQDRSVTGVVVSFHHPLHDPSGAESSQLSDQLQAGLLKRWLADFRETSGKPIALFTGHAHTASVTRADGVLDVTTPAVGKTPYSSPDQGGFFGWMNVGVDPRPARIRAGRPSPRTRDWLRAESRPLIDTITLSAPGQVEVGSRAAVSATAGTSEFGLTFPLRFPASVTWGGGSGLVVARSASEVRAAGRDPRTRAVLDLTSGTLIAVRPGTVTVTVTSGGLTDSATVDLVS
;
A
#
# COMPACT_ATOMS: atom_id res chain seq x y z
N MET A 1 -24.45 12.46 25.03
CA MET A 1 -24.69 12.16 23.60
C MET A 1 -23.46 12.61 22.83
N ASN A 2 -22.71 11.63 22.32
CA ASN A 2 -21.71 11.68 21.26
C ASN A 2 -20.75 12.89 21.21
N SER A 3 -19.64 12.79 21.94
CA SER A 3 -18.32 13.20 21.44
C SER A 3 -17.47 11.94 21.32
N LEU A 4 -17.06 11.59 20.09
CA LEU A 4 -16.17 10.47 19.79
C LEU A 4 -14.88 11.06 19.23
N ASP A 5 -13.91 11.29 20.11
CA ASP A 5 -12.57 11.74 19.70
C ASP A 5 -11.72 10.51 19.35
N HIS A 6 -11.34 10.38 18.08
CA HIS A 6 -10.45 9.33 17.59
C HIS A 6 -9.02 9.87 17.43
N ASP A 7 -8.16 9.60 18.41
CA ASP A 7 -6.71 9.86 18.31
C ASP A 7 -5.96 8.58 17.87
N THR A 8 -5.69 8.47 16.57
CA THR A 8 -4.90 7.38 15.96
C THR A 8 -3.54 7.87 15.43
N ALA A 9 -2.76 8.51 16.30
CA ALA A 9 -1.38 8.91 15.97
C ALA A 9 -0.44 7.69 15.88
N GLY A 10 -0.25 7.16 14.68
CA GLY A 10 0.69 6.08 14.40
C GLY A 10 1.04 5.97 12.93
N LEU A 11 2.16 6.60 12.52
CA LEU A 11 2.78 6.50 11.20
C LEU A 11 1.83 6.70 10.01
N THR A 12 1.74 7.94 9.53
CA THR A 12 1.07 8.27 8.26
C THR A 12 1.79 7.63 7.06
N ARG A 13 1.50 6.37 6.75
CA ARG A 13 1.74 5.82 5.41
C ARG A 13 0.56 6.23 4.53
N ARG A 14 0.86 6.98 3.46
CA ARG A 14 -0.12 7.47 2.47
C ARG A 14 -0.92 6.31 1.87
N GLY A 15 -2.18 6.59 1.53
CA GLY A 15 -3.09 5.58 1.01
C GLY A 15 -2.63 4.94 -0.29
N LEU A 16 -2.85 3.64 -0.39
CA LEU A 16 -2.88 2.87 -1.63
C LEU A 16 -4.28 2.26 -1.71
N ILE A 17 -5.09 2.73 -2.66
CA ILE A 17 -6.44 2.21 -2.88
C ILE A 17 -6.33 0.82 -3.55
N VAL A 18 -7.22 -0.08 -3.17
CA VAL A 18 -7.12 -1.51 -3.48
C VAL A 18 -7.49 -1.81 -4.93
N GLY A 19 -6.63 -2.57 -5.62
CA GLY A 19 -6.87 -3.11 -6.97
C GLY A 19 -6.25 -4.49 -7.16
N ALA A 20 -6.76 -5.52 -6.48
CA ALA A 20 -6.20 -6.87 -6.53
C ALA A 20 -6.66 -7.65 -7.78
N VAL A 21 -5.71 -8.15 -8.58
CA VAL A 21 -5.96 -9.13 -9.66
C VAL A 21 -5.42 -10.48 -9.22
N ALA A 22 -6.31 -11.47 -9.07
CA ALA A 22 -5.94 -12.84 -8.72
C ALA A 22 -5.86 -13.72 -9.98
N ALA A 23 -4.74 -14.41 -10.16
CA ALA A 23 -4.56 -15.45 -11.18
C ALA A 23 -4.32 -16.80 -10.51
N THR A 24 -5.10 -17.81 -10.90
CA THR A 24 -4.96 -19.20 -10.46
C THR A 24 -5.04 -20.15 -11.65
N LEU A 25 -4.08 -21.08 -11.76
CA LEU A 25 -4.06 -22.15 -12.75
C LEU A 25 -3.83 -23.49 -12.06
N VAL A 26 -4.54 -24.53 -12.51
CA VAL A 26 -4.47 -25.90 -12.01
C VAL A 26 -4.56 -26.89 -13.18
N ALA A 27 -3.86 -28.04 -13.01
CA ALA A 27 -4.01 -29.36 -13.68
C ALA A 27 -2.91 -29.75 -14.72
N SER A 28 -2.50 -31.02 -14.84
CA SER A 28 -2.53 -32.17 -13.90
C SER A 28 -1.72 -33.39 -14.41
N GLY A 29 -0.95 -34.05 -13.54
CA GLY A 29 -0.45 -35.43 -13.74
C GLY A 29 0.99 -35.58 -14.25
N GLY A 30 1.74 -36.63 -13.88
CA GLY A 30 1.43 -37.68 -12.89
C GLY A 30 2.55 -38.73 -12.69
N VAL A 31 2.66 -39.22 -11.46
CA VAL A 31 3.19 -40.55 -11.01
C VAL A 31 4.54 -41.06 -11.56
N ALA A 32 5.57 -41.17 -10.70
CA ALA A 32 6.19 -42.44 -10.29
C ALA A 32 7.44 -42.32 -9.37
N THR A 33 7.30 -42.80 -8.13
CA THR A 33 8.29 -43.45 -7.23
C THR A 33 9.80 -43.49 -7.57
N ALA A 34 10.65 -43.03 -6.64
CA ALA A 34 11.65 -43.87 -5.96
C ALA A 34 12.37 -43.14 -4.78
N ASN A 35 12.65 -43.89 -3.72
CA ASN A 35 13.49 -43.57 -2.54
C ASN A 35 14.41 -44.82 -2.35
N PRO A 36 15.50 -44.86 -1.54
CA PRO A 36 16.16 -43.80 -0.77
C PRO A 36 17.70 -43.74 -0.92
N GLY A 37 18.33 -42.66 -0.42
CA GLY A 37 19.79 -42.50 -0.36
C GLY A 37 20.27 -41.80 0.93
N ARG A 38 20.73 -42.57 1.91
CA ARG A 38 21.12 -42.10 3.26
C ARG A 38 22.64 -41.99 3.40
N THR A 39 23.19 -40.83 3.79
CA THR A 39 24.51 -40.65 4.46
C THR A 39 24.66 -39.17 4.90
N THR A 40 24.53 -38.83 6.18
CA THR A 40 25.61 -38.67 7.18
C THR A 40 26.64 -37.54 6.93
N GLY A 41 26.35 -36.36 7.49
CA GLY A 41 27.24 -35.70 8.47
C GLY A 41 28.40 -34.83 7.98
N SER A 42 28.34 -33.53 8.30
CA SER A 42 29.34 -32.85 9.13
C SER A 42 28.93 -31.40 9.47
N ARG A 43 29.19 -30.98 10.70
CA ARG A 43 29.16 -29.56 11.11
C ARG A 43 30.48 -28.91 10.72
N PRO A 44 30.46 -27.60 10.45
CA PRO A 44 31.32 -26.72 11.24
C PRO A 44 30.52 -25.58 11.91
N ALA A 45 31.09 -25.04 12.99
CA ALA A 45 30.61 -23.80 13.60
C ALA A 45 31.29 -22.59 12.92
N GLY A 46 30.57 -21.48 12.78
CA GLY A 46 31.07 -20.22 12.22
C GLY A 46 30.30 -19.04 12.79
N SER A 47 30.97 -18.23 13.59
CA SER A 47 30.42 -17.15 14.41
C SER A 47 29.93 -15.92 13.65
N GLY A 48 28.85 -15.31 14.14
CA GLY A 48 28.79 -13.86 14.37
C GLY A 48 28.51 -12.93 13.18
N GLY A 49 27.22 -12.77 12.82
CA GLY A 49 26.72 -11.60 12.09
C GLY A 49 26.12 -10.58 13.05
N ALA A 50 26.51 -9.30 12.94
CA ALA A 50 26.02 -8.24 13.83
C ALA A 50 24.57 -7.85 13.49
N ALA A 51 23.75 -7.65 14.53
CA ALA A 51 22.43 -7.05 14.40
C ALA A 51 22.53 -5.55 14.09
N PRO A 52 21.57 -4.93 13.39
CA PRO A 52 21.48 -3.49 13.27
C PRO A 52 21.26 -2.86 14.65
N ALA A 53 21.77 -1.63 14.83
CA ALA A 53 21.82 -0.99 16.13
C ALA A 53 20.43 -0.59 16.64
N GLY A 54 19.90 -1.34 17.61
CA GLY A 54 18.73 -0.91 18.38
C GLY A 54 19.02 0.33 19.21
N SER A 55 18.10 1.29 19.21
CA SER A 55 18.18 2.50 20.01
C SER A 55 18.18 2.16 21.50
N ALA A 56 19.17 2.69 22.24
CA ALA A 56 19.43 2.32 23.62
C ALA A 56 18.45 3.00 24.60
N HIS A 57 17.22 2.48 24.71
CA HIS A 57 16.21 2.98 25.63
C HIS A 57 16.70 3.07 27.08
N GLY A 58 16.37 4.18 27.74
CA GLY A 58 16.79 4.50 29.10
C GLY A 58 16.11 3.72 30.23
N SER A 59 16.34 2.39 30.27
CA SER A 59 16.23 1.50 31.45
C SER A 59 14.88 1.41 32.18
N LEU A 60 13.94 0.67 31.58
CA LEU A 60 13.23 -0.41 32.29
C LEU A 60 13.62 -1.70 31.56
N ASP A 61 14.30 -2.63 32.26
CA ASP A 61 14.74 -3.90 31.66
C ASP A 61 13.52 -4.73 31.26
N HIS A 62 13.38 -4.97 29.96
CA HIS A 62 12.42 -5.92 29.41
C HIS A 62 13.14 -6.79 28.37
N THR A 63 12.96 -8.10 28.49
CA THR A 63 13.61 -9.06 27.60
C THR A 63 12.82 -9.17 26.30
N VAL A 64 13.37 -8.61 25.22
CA VAL A 64 12.77 -8.76 23.88
C VAL A 64 12.87 -10.21 23.42
N PRO A 65 11.75 -10.87 23.06
CA PRO A 65 11.76 -12.24 22.55
C PRO A 65 12.53 -12.38 21.22
N ARG A 66 13.29 -13.46 21.08
CA ARG A 66 13.96 -13.81 19.83
C ARG A 66 13.09 -14.78 19.05
N TYR A 67 12.78 -14.40 17.81
CA TYR A 67 11.95 -15.19 16.88
C TYR A 67 12.72 -15.44 15.59
N ARG A 68 12.43 -16.56 14.93
CA ARG A 68 12.81 -16.76 13.52
C ARG A 68 11.66 -16.26 12.65
N THR A 69 11.68 -14.98 12.30
CA THR A 69 10.60 -14.37 11.52
C THR A 69 10.56 -14.87 10.06
N THR A 70 11.69 -15.28 9.50
CA THR A 70 11.84 -15.65 8.08
C THR A 70 12.19 -17.12 7.82
N VAL A 71 11.95 -17.52 6.56
CA VAL A 71 12.46 -18.77 5.97
C VAL A 71 13.63 -18.42 5.04
N PRO A 72 14.88 -18.86 5.34
CA PRO A 72 16.04 -18.55 4.52
C PRO A 72 15.86 -18.98 3.07
N GLY A 73 16.07 -18.04 2.13
CA GLY A 73 15.88 -18.27 0.70
C GLY A 73 14.45 -18.15 0.19
N GLU A 74 13.46 -17.99 1.07
CA GLU A 74 12.03 -17.91 0.70
C GLU A 74 11.31 -16.65 1.21
N SER A 75 11.84 -16.00 2.25
CA SER A 75 11.37 -14.69 2.72
C SER A 75 12.46 -13.83 3.35
N VAL A 76 12.21 -12.53 3.38
CA VAL A 76 13.01 -11.50 4.05
C VAL A 76 12.18 -10.76 5.08
N GLU A 77 12.79 -10.41 6.22
CA GLU A 77 12.22 -9.49 7.19
C GLU A 77 12.32 -8.08 6.61
N VAL A 78 11.20 -7.37 6.64
CA VAL A 78 11.03 -6.04 6.05
C VAL A 78 10.98 -4.96 7.13
N ASP A 79 10.29 -5.23 8.23
CA ASP A 79 10.12 -4.32 9.36
C ASP A 79 9.90 -5.14 10.64
N ARG A 80 10.31 -4.60 11.78
CA ARG A 80 10.11 -5.20 13.11
C ARG A 80 10.08 -4.12 14.19
N VAL A 81 9.05 -4.15 15.02
CA VAL A 81 8.86 -3.26 16.17
C VAL A 81 8.56 -4.09 17.41
N ASP A 82 9.37 -3.94 18.46
CA ASP A 82 9.16 -4.52 19.78
C ASP A 82 8.74 -3.42 20.78
N ARG A 83 7.69 -3.67 21.56
CA ARG A 83 7.11 -2.71 22.52
C ARG A 83 6.75 -3.39 23.84
N PRO A 84 7.23 -2.91 25.00
CA PRO A 84 6.72 -3.38 26.29
C PRO A 84 5.27 -2.90 26.50
N VAL A 85 4.43 -3.77 27.08
CA VAL A 85 3.02 -3.48 27.42
C VAL A 85 2.84 -3.36 28.95
N ALA A 86 3.51 -4.26 29.67
CA ALA A 86 3.57 -4.36 31.13
C ALA A 86 4.80 -5.23 31.53
N PRO A 87 5.16 -5.35 32.82
CA PRO A 87 6.18 -6.30 33.26
C PRO A 87 5.84 -7.70 32.78
N GLY A 88 6.81 -8.41 32.22
CA GLY A 88 6.61 -9.76 31.67
C GLY A 88 5.76 -9.86 30.39
N ILE A 89 5.26 -8.74 29.83
CA ILE A 89 4.44 -8.73 28.59
C ILE A 89 5.07 -7.81 27.52
N VAL A 90 5.46 -8.41 26.40
CA VAL A 90 6.05 -7.72 25.23
C VAL A 90 5.21 -7.98 23.98
N LEU A 91 4.94 -6.93 23.22
CA LEU A 91 4.34 -6.99 21.88
C LEU A 91 5.46 -6.88 20.83
N THR A 92 5.54 -7.85 19.93
CA THR A 92 6.37 -7.78 18.72
C THR A 92 5.45 -7.71 17.50
N THR A 93 5.63 -6.73 16.63
CA THR A 93 5.03 -6.69 15.28
C THR A 93 6.15 -6.84 14.25
N PHE A 94 5.94 -7.65 13.21
CA PHE A 94 6.90 -7.77 12.12
C PHE A 94 6.22 -8.01 10.77
N ASP A 95 6.86 -7.50 9.72
CA ASP A 95 6.47 -7.66 8.32
C ASP A 95 7.50 -8.56 7.62
N THR A 96 7.01 -9.53 6.84
CA THR A 96 7.85 -10.32 5.93
C THR A 96 7.34 -10.21 4.49
N PHE A 97 8.29 -10.26 3.56
CA PHE A 97 8.02 -10.41 2.14
C PHE A 97 8.67 -11.71 1.65
N GLY A 98 7.90 -12.58 1.00
CA GLY A 98 8.34 -13.91 0.57
C GLY A 98 7.78 -14.33 -0.78
N ARG A 99 8.10 -15.55 -1.22
CA ARG A 99 7.56 -16.15 -2.47
C ARG A 99 6.03 -16.07 -2.55
N SER A 100 5.34 -16.30 -1.42
CA SER A 100 3.89 -16.23 -1.28
C SER A 100 3.32 -14.81 -1.19
N GLY A 101 4.16 -13.77 -1.13
CA GLY A 101 3.77 -12.36 -1.01
C GLY A 101 4.06 -11.78 0.37
N TRP A 102 3.23 -10.83 0.80
CA TRP A 102 3.37 -10.15 2.09
C TRP A 102 2.67 -10.89 3.23
N THR A 103 3.25 -10.81 4.43
CA THR A 103 2.63 -11.28 5.67
C THR A 103 3.01 -10.37 6.83
N ARG A 104 2.00 -9.86 7.54
CA ARG A 104 2.13 -9.09 8.78
C ARG A 104 1.69 -9.93 9.98
N VAL A 105 2.51 -9.94 11.03
CA VAL A 105 2.29 -10.75 12.24
C VAL A 105 2.49 -9.90 13.49
N HIS A 106 1.58 -10.04 14.45
CA HIS A 106 1.63 -9.45 15.77
C HIS A 106 1.69 -10.56 16.82
N VAL A 107 2.60 -10.45 17.79
CA VAL A 107 2.86 -11.46 18.81
C VAL A 107 2.92 -10.80 20.19
N LEU A 108 1.97 -11.12 21.06
CA LEU A 108 2.07 -10.85 22.49
C LEU A 108 2.76 -12.05 23.17
N ASN A 109 3.88 -11.80 23.82
CA ASN A 109 4.62 -12.76 24.62
C ASN A 109 4.42 -12.44 26.10
N ALA A 110 3.88 -13.39 26.87
CA ALA A 110 3.58 -13.23 28.29
C ALA A 110 4.32 -14.27 29.14
N ASP A 111 5.07 -13.79 30.14
CA ASP A 111 5.81 -14.62 31.10
C ASP A 111 4.92 -15.05 32.27
N LEU A 112 4.26 -16.21 32.16
CA LEU A 112 3.43 -16.74 33.24
C LEU A 112 4.24 -17.23 34.44
N GLY A 113 5.58 -17.33 34.28
CA GLY A 113 6.52 -17.53 35.39
C GLY A 113 6.68 -16.30 36.28
N ASP A 114 6.38 -15.10 35.77
CA ASP A 114 6.30 -13.87 36.57
C ASP A 114 4.95 -13.83 37.30
N ALA A 115 5.01 -13.65 38.63
CA ALA A 115 3.83 -13.61 39.48
C ALA A 115 2.88 -12.42 39.19
N SER A 116 3.34 -11.42 38.43
CA SER A 116 2.57 -10.23 38.07
C SER A 116 1.75 -10.34 36.77
N VAL A 117 1.99 -11.37 35.95
CA VAL A 117 1.34 -11.57 34.63
C VAL A 117 0.11 -12.47 34.74
N GLY A 118 -1.08 -11.87 34.74
CA GLY A 118 -2.36 -12.60 34.73
C GLY A 118 -2.84 -12.94 33.31
N VAL A 119 -3.62 -14.02 33.19
CA VAL A 119 -4.35 -14.40 31.96
C VAL A 119 -5.72 -14.92 32.35
N ASP A 120 -6.78 -14.36 31.74
CA ASP A 120 -8.16 -14.80 31.94
C ASP A 120 -9.02 -14.49 30.71
N LEU A 121 -10.23 -15.06 30.67
CA LEU A 121 -11.22 -14.78 29.64
C LEU A 121 -11.75 -13.36 29.81
N VAL A 122 -11.69 -12.57 28.75
CA VAL A 122 -12.30 -11.23 28.65
C VAL A 122 -13.61 -11.36 27.90
N ALA A 123 -14.72 -11.41 28.64
CA ALA A 123 -16.06 -11.64 28.08
C ALA A 123 -17.16 -10.94 28.89
N GLY A 124 -18.23 -10.50 28.22
CA GLY A 124 -19.48 -10.05 28.84
C GLY A 124 -20.33 -11.24 29.31
N LYS A 125 -21.66 -11.19 29.18
CA LYS A 125 -22.48 -12.43 29.22
C LYS A 125 -22.18 -13.34 28.01
N VAL A 126 -22.49 -14.63 28.09
CA VAL A 126 -22.09 -15.68 27.12
C VAL A 126 -22.49 -15.36 25.65
N SER A 127 -23.63 -14.71 25.44
CA SER A 127 -24.15 -14.27 24.14
C SER A 127 -24.07 -12.76 23.92
N GLU A 128 -23.35 -12.04 24.76
CA GLU A 128 -23.16 -10.59 24.64
C GLU A 128 -21.83 -10.30 23.91
N THR A 129 -21.92 -9.72 22.71
CA THR A 129 -20.75 -9.35 21.92
C THR A 129 -20.28 -7.92 22.19
N ARG A 130 -18.96 -7.72 22.19
CA ARG A 130 -18.29 -6.42 22.23
C ARG A 130 -17.04 -6.47 21.37
N THR A 131 -16.54 -5.33 20.90
CA THR A 131 -15.22 -5.31 20.26
C THR A 131 -14.14 -5.67 21.28
N VAL A 132 -12.98 -6.19 20.85
CA VAL A 132 -11.97 -6.68 21.81
C VAL A 132 -11.39 -5.51 22.62
N SER A 133 -11.28 -4.31 22.04
CA SER A 133 -10.90 -3.09 22.77
C SER A 133 -11.86 -2.78 23.93
N ALA A 134 -13.16 -2.66 23.64
CA ALA A 134 -14.18 -2.33 24.63
C ALA A 134 -14.32 -3.40 25.72
N ALA A 135 -14.14 -4.67 25.37
CA ALA A 135 -14.14 -5.77 26.34
C ALA A 135 -12.90 -5.73 27.25
N ALA A 136 -11.71 -5.48 26.67
CA ALA A 136 -10.45 -5.38 27.40
C ALA A 136 -10.43 -4.20 28.38
N ASP A 137 -10.83 -3.00 27.95
CA ASP A 137 -10.89 -1.81 28.80
C ASP A 137 -11.89 -1.98 29.96
N ALA A 138 -13.06 -2.56 29.68
CA ALA A 138 -14.09 -2.84 30.69
C ALA A 138 -13.64 -3.83 31.78
N GLN A 139 -12.59 -4.62 31.54
CA GLN A 139 -12.00 -5.55 32.52
C GLN A 139 -10.58 -5.15 32.95
N HIS A 140 -10.07 -4.01 32.46
CA HIS A 140 -8.72 -3.50 32.72
C HIS A 140 -7.59 -4.45 32.28
N SER A 141 -7.81 -5.20 31.19
CA SER A 141 -6.77 -5.98 30.51
C SER A 141 -5.79 -5.03 29.82
N VAL A 142 -4.48 -5.30 29.90
CA VAL A 142 -3.45 -4.43 29.26
C VAL A 142 -3.21 -4.77 27.79
N ALA A 143 -3.59 -5.99 27.39
CA ALA A 143 -3.69 -6.43 26.00
C ALA A 143 -4.69 -7.59 25.89
N ALA A 144 -5.19 -7.88 24.70
CA ALA A 144 -6.05 -9.05 24.44
C ALA A 144 -6.02 -9.46 22.96
N VAL A 145 -6.49 -10.68 22.67
CA VAL A 145 -6.88 -11.12 21.32
C VAL A 145 -8.28 -11.73 21.36
N ASN A 146 -8.97 -11.79 20.21
CA ASN A 146 -10.27 -12.48 20.12
C ASN A 146 -10.16 -13.98 20.51
N GLY A 147 -11.27 -14.55 20.97
CA GLY A 147 -11.32 -15.91 21.49
C GLY A 147 -11.91 -16.94 20.51
N ASP A 148 -12.95 -17.62 20.96
CA ASP A 148 -13.50 -18.84 20.36
C ASP A 148 -14.40 -18.56 19.15
N PHE A 149 -14.64 -19.59 18.34
CA PHE A 149 -15.68 -19.57 17.30
C PHE A 149 -17.04 -19.36 17.94
N TYR A 150 -17.95 -18.68 17.23
CA TYR A 150 -19.26 -18.32 17.75
C TYR A 150 -20.37 -18.32 16.70
N ASP A 151 -21.60 -18.34 17.21
CA ASP A 151 -22.86 -18.46 16.49
C ASP A 151 -23.30 -17.11 15.88
N ILE A 152 -22.47 -16.59 14.96
CA ILE A 152 -22.40 -15.18 14.51
C ILE A 152 -23.69 -14.63 13.86
N THR A 153 -24.54 -15.48 13.29
CA THR A 153 -25.81 -15.06 12.65
C THR A 153 -27.05 -15.37 13.49
N GLU A 154 -26.88 -15.99 14.65
CA GLU A 154 -27.96 -16.56 15.47
C GLU A 154 -27.86 -16.08 16.93
N THR A 155 -27.34 -16.92 17.85
CA THR A 155 -27.33 -16.58 19.28
C THR A 155 -26.18 -15.65 19.69
N ASN A 156 -25.19 -15.44 18.82
CA ASN A 156 -23.90 -14.79 19.09
C ASN A 156 -23.03 -15.46 20.18
N ALA A 157 -23.47 -16.56 20.78
CA ALA A 157 -22.68 -17.24 21.81
C ALA A 157 -21.49 -18.00 21.20
N ALA A 158 -20.37 -18.03 21.92
CA ALA A 158 -19.22 -18.88 21.60
C ALA A 158 -19.64 -20.37 21.51
N ILE A 159 -18.82 -21.24 20.92
CA ILE A 159 -19.13 -22.67 20.71
C ILE A 159 -18.60 -23.57 21.83
N GLY A 160 -17.33 -23.46 22.19
CA GLY A 160 -16.64 -24.32 23.17
C GLY A 160 -16.92 -24.00 24.65
N PRO A 161 -16.43 -24.84 25.58
CA PRO A 161 -16.60 -24.60 27.02
C PRO A 161 -15.87 -23.34 27.51
N GLU A 162 -16.42 -22.69 28.53
CA GLU A 162 -15.84 -21.47 29.11
C GLU A 162 -15.67 -21.57 30.63
N VAL A 163 -14.47 -21.23 31.09
CA VAL A 163 -14.16 -20.94 32.49
C VAL A 163 -13.49 -19.57 32.54
N GLN A 164 -13.99 -18.69 33.42
CA GLN A 164 -13.46 -17.35 33.68
C GLN A 164 -13.25 -17.21 35.18
N SER A 165 -12.08 -16.73 35.61
CA SER A 165 -11.70 -16.56 37.01
C SER A 165 -11.93 -17.80 37.89
N GLY A 166 -11.81 -19.01 37.30
CA GLY A 166 -12.08 -20.30 37.95
C GLY A 166 -13.55 -20.72 38.02
N ARG A 167 -14.48 -19.91 37.50
CA ARG A 167 -15.93 -20.19 37.48
C ARG A 167 -16.36 -20.75 36.12
N LEU A 168 -16.97 -21.93 36.12
CA LEU A 168 -17.63 -22.50 34.95
C LEU A 168 -18.79 -21.59 34.51
N ARG A 169 -18.72 -21.09 33.27
CA ARG A 169 -19.77 -20.30 32.64
C ARG A 169 -20.60 -21.11 31.66
N LYS A 170 -19.94 -22.01 30.91
CA LYS A 170 -20.54 -22.70 29.77
C LYS A 170 -19.86 -24.03 29.49
N GLY A 171 -20.61 -25.01 29.01
CA GLY A 171 -20.05 -26.27 28.54
C GLY A 171 -21.11 -27.32 28.23
N THR A 172 -20.66 -28.49 27.77
CA THR A 172 -21.51 -29.65 27.51
C THR A 172 -20.96 -30.88 28.22
N ASN A 173 -21.78 -31.93 28.35
CA ASN A 173 -21.33 -33.22 28.88
C ASN A 173 -20.53 -34.05 27.85
N GLN A 174 -20.38 -33.54 26.62
CA GLN A 174 -19.48 -34.10 25.62
C GLN A 174 -18.05 -33.60 25.85
N ARG A 175 -17.09 -34.49 25.64
CA ARG A 175 -15.65 -34.18 25.71
C ARG A 175 -15.30 -33.17 24.62
N SER A 176 -14.62 -32.09 24.99
CA SER A 176 -14.10 -31.07 24.07
C SER A 176 -12.69 -30.67 24.50
N THR A 177 -11.78 -30.52 23.54
CA THR A 177 -10.42 -30.02 23.80
C THR A 177 -10.49 -28.50 24.04
N VAL A 178 -9.97 -28.05 25.18
CA VAL A 178 -9.88 -26.62 25.53
C VAL A 178 -8.43 -26.19 25.70
N VAL A 179 -8.16 -24.92 25.42
CA VAL A 179 -6.95 -24.25 25.92
C VAL A 179 -7.26 -23.75 27.32
N THR A 180 -6.42 -24.09 28.30
CA THR A 180 -6.58 -23.66 29.68
C THR A 180 -5.29 -23.09 30.25
N VAL A 181 -5.43 -22.04 31.06
CA VAL A 181 -4.41 -21.63 32.04
C VAL A 181 -4.92 -22.07 33.40
N GLY A 182 -4.19 -22.98 34.04
CA GLY A 182 -4.55 -23.48 35.37
C GLY A 182 -4.24 -22.47 36.48
N ALA A 183 -4.76 -22.70 37.68
CA ALA A 183 -4.39 -21.95 38.88
C ALA A 183 -2.87 -22.01 39.21
N ASP A 184 -2.14 -22.94 38.60
CA ASP A 184 -0.68 -23.08 38.64
C ASP A 184 0.07 -22.21 37.62
N ARG A 185 -0.64 -21.35 36.87
CA ARG A 185 -0.11 -20.38 35.89
C ARG A 185 0.64 -21.02 34.72
N VAL A 186 0.16 -22.18 34.28
CA VAL A 186 0.72 -22.92 33.16
C VAL A 186 -0.37 -23.10 32.10
N ALA A 187 -0.08 -22.64 30.89
CA ALA A 187 -0.89 -22.86 29.70
C ALA A 187 -0.75 -24.31 29.21
N ARG A 188 -1.86 -24.94 28.87
CA ARG A 188 -1.92 -26.33 28.41
C ARG A 188 -3.20 -26.58 27.59
N LEU A 189 -3.19 -27.70 26.87
CA LEU A 189 -4.44 -28.38 26.52
C LEU A 189 -4.99 -29.13 27.73
N ALA A 190 -6.31 -29.29 27.75
CA ALA A 190 -6.98 -30.34 28.49
C ALA A 190 -8.24 -30.80 27.75
N ASP A 191 -8.66 -32.03 27.99
CA ASP A 191 -10.05 -32.43 27.75
C ASP A 191 -10.95 -31.76 28.79
N PHE A 192 -12.14 -31.33 28.37
CA PHE A 192 -13.13 -30.69 29.23
C PHE A 192 -14.53 -31.20 28.92
N LEU A 193 -15.33 -31.40 29.97
CA LEU A 193 -16.78 -31.61 29.91
C LEU A 193 -17.42 -31.15 31.24
N ILE A 194 -18.74 -31.00 31.28
CA ILE A 194 -19.48 -30.76 32.53
C ILE A 194 -20.13 -32.07 33.00
N ALA A 195 -20.09 -32.30 34.31
CA ALA A 195 -20.96 -33.29 34.97
C ALA A 195 -22.07 -32.53 35.69
N GLY A 196 -23.34 -32.94 35.53
CA GLY A 196 -24.44 -32.24 36.17
C GLY A 196 -25.76 -33.01 36.20
N THR A 197 -26.68 -32.53 37.02
CA THR A 197 -28.02 -33.10 37.23
C THR A 197 -29.05 -31.99 37.31
N VAL A 198 -30.16 -32.16 36.59
CA VAL A 198 -31.36 -31.34 36.69
C VAL A 198 -32.44 -32.14 37.41
N THR A 199 -32.96 -31.61 38.51
CA THR A 199 -34.06 -32.21 39.27
C THR A 199 -35.32 -31.38 39.04
N VAL A 200 -36.36 -31.97 38.46
CA VAL A 200 -37.68 -31.33 38.25
C VAL A 200 -38.74 -32.18 38.93
N ALA A 201 -39.53 -31.58 39.83
CA ALA A 201 -40.54 -32.26 40.63
C ALA A 201 -39.99 -33.50 41.39
N GLY A 202 -38.75 -33.40 41.90
CA GLY A 202 -38.05 -34.50 42.58
C GLY A 202 -37.38 -35.53 41.65
N THR A 203 -37.74 -35.58 40.37
CA THR A 203 -37.14 -36.50 39.39
C THR A 203 -35.82 -35.96 38.86
N LYS A 204 -34.72 -36.69 39.12
CA LYS A 204 -33.36 -36.36 38.64
C LYS A 204 -33.14 -36.82 37.21
N ARG A 205 -32.49 -35.98 36.40
CA ARG A 205 -32.12 -36.22 34.99
C ARG A 205 -30.71 -35.66 34.74
N SER A 206 -29.99 -36.20 33.76
CA SER A 206 -28.64 -35.73 33.42
C SER A 206 -28.68 -34.34 32.78
N LEU A 207 -27.72 -33.47 33.12
CA LEU A 207 -27.50 -32.21 32.40
C LEU A 207 -26.68 -32.49 31.14
N ALA A 208 -27.19 -32.10 29.97
CA ALA A 208 -26.48 -32.24 28.70
C ALA A 208 -25.62 -31.02 28.37
N ALA A 209 -26.12 -29.80 28.63
CA ALA A 209 -25.38 -28.57 28.39
C ALA A 209 -25.79 -27.42 29.32
N LEU A 210 -24.87 -26.47 29.51
CA LEU A 210 -25.04 -25.25 30.29
C LEU A 210 -24.69 -24.04 29.41
N ASN A 211 -25.63 -23.09 29.26
CA ASN A 211 -25.48 -21.86 28.46
C ASN A 211 -24.92 -22.12 27.04
N SER A 212 -25.43 -23.15 26.36
CA SER A 212 -24.90 -23.60 25.06
C SER A 212 -25.70 -23.03 23.87
N PRO A 213 -25.06 -22.65 22.74
CA PRO A 213 -25.76 -22.25 21.51
C PRO A 213 -26.54 -23.39 20.85
N GLY A 214 -26.32 -24.64 21.27
CA GLY A 214 -27.08 -25.80 20.82
C GLY A 214 -27.72 -26.56 21.98
N VAL A 215 -28.94 -27.07 21.75
CA VAL A 215 -29.59 -28.05 22.63
C VAL A 215 -29.35 -29.47 22.07
N PRO A 216 -28.56 -30.33 22.74
CA PRO A 216 -28.28 -31.67 22.26
C PRO A 216 -29.55 -32.50 22.05
N ALA A 217 -29.53 -33.37 21.03
CA ALA A 217 -30.62 -34.32 20.80
C ALA A 217 -30.85 -35.19 22.04
N ASP A 218 -32.11 -35.40 22.40
CA ASP A 218 -32.56 -36.14 23.59
C ASP A 218 -31.98 -35.65 24.94
N GLY A 219 -31.43 -34.43 24.96
CA GLY A 219 -30.74 -33.84 26.11
C GLY A 219 -31.49 -32.68 26.78
N ILE A 220 -31.06 -32.35 28.00
CA ILE A 220 -31.51 -31.17 28.75
C ILE A 220 -30.40 -30.12 28.78
N THR A 221 -30.73 -28.91 28.33
CA THR A 221 -29.87 -27.72 28.43
C THR A 221 -30.43 -26.77 29.48
N VAL A 222 -29.56 -26.16 30.28
CA VAL A 222 -29.92 -25.12 31.25
C VAL A 222 -29.31 -23.79 30.82
N PHE A 223 -30.14 -22.76 30.75
CA PHE A 223 -29.74 -21.38 30.57
C PHE A 223 -29.87 -20.65 31.91
N THR A 224 -28.85 -19.91 32.28
CA THR A 224 -28.73 -19.14 33.53
C THR A 224 -28.63 -17.64 33.20
N PRO A 225 -28.65 -16.71 34.18
CA PRO A 225 -28.51 -15.27 33.90
C PRO A 225 -27.22 -14.88 33.17
N GLU A 226 -26.20 -15.77 33.19
CA GLU A 226 -24.96 -15.68 32.41
C GLU A 226 -25.17 -15.82 30.91
N TRP A 227 -26.27 -16.42 30.44
CA TRP A 227 -26.56 -16.60 29.02
C TRP A 227 -26.50 -15.26 28.28
N GLY A 228 -27.24 -14.25 28.75
CA GLY A 228 -27.27 -12.93 28.13
C GLY A 228 -28.41 -12.74 27.13
N PRO A 229 -28.25 -11.80 26.17
CA PRO A 229 -29.32 -11.34 25.29
C PRO A 229 -29.62 -12.26 24.08
N GLY A 230 -28.81 -13.29 23.84
CA GLY A 230 -28.92 -14.18 22.69
C GLY A 230 -30.30 -14.83 22.58
N ASN A 231 -30.94 -14.69 21.42
CA ASN A 231 -32.28 -15.19 21.21
C ASN A 231 -32.27 -16.73 21.04
N ARG A 232 -32.82 -17.44 22.03
CA ARG A 232 -32.88 -18.91 22.01
C ARG A 232 -33.76 -19.47 20.91
N THR A 233 -34.69 -18.71 20.32
CA THR A 233 -35.51 -19.20 19.20
C THR A 233 -34.71 -19.40 17.91
N LEU A 234 -33.49 -18.86 17.84
CA LEU A 234 -32.55 -19.04 16.71
C LEU A 234 -31.67 -20.30 16.86
N ILE A 235 -31.78 -21.03 17.98
CA ILE A 235 -31.01 -22.27 18.21
C ILE A 235 -31.43 -23.34 17.20
N GLN A 236 -30.43 -23.82 16.45
CA GLN A 236 -30.66 -24.76 15.35
C GLN A 236 -31.02 -26.18 15.82
N GLY A 237 -32.03 -26.76 15.16
CA GLY A 237 -32.37 -28.17 15.27
C GLY A 237 -33.87 -28.43 15.34
N ALA A 238 -34.33 -29.49 14.65
CA ALA A 238 -35.71 -29.94 14.75
C ALA A 238 -36.08 -30.32 16.20
N GLY A 239 -37.28 -29.90 16.62
CA GLY A 239 -37.92 -30.29 17.89
C GLY A 239 -38.45 -31.73 17.88
N PRO A 240 -39.37 -32.09 18.80
CA PRO A 240 -40.07 -31.22 19.73
C PRO A 240 -39.19 -30.69 20.87
N TYR A 241 -39.65 -29.61 21.50
CA TYR A 241 -39.01 -28.96 22.64
C TYR A 241 -39.94 -28.95 23.87
N THR A 242 -39.38 -28.68 25.04
CA THR A 242 -40.14 -28.25 26.22
C THR A 242 -39.26 -27.30 27.01
N GLU A 243 -39.71 -26.05 27.16
CA GLU A 243 -39.02 -24.99 27.87
C GLU A 243 -39.74 -24.71 29.20
N LEU A 244 -38.99 -24.72 30.31
CA LEU A 244 -39.47 -24.42 31.65
C LEU A 244 -38.80 -23.14 32.14
N VAL A 245 -39.57 -22.07 32.33
CA VAL A 245 -39.08 -20.84 32.96
C VAL A 245 -39.14 -21.04 34.48
N VAL A 246 -38.02 -20.81 35.16
CA VAL A 246 -37.86 -21.05 36.60
C VAL A 246 -37.47 -19.75 37.29
N THR A 247 -38.13 -19.42 38.39
CA THR A 247 -37.87 -18.25 39.23
C THR A 247 -37.89 -18.70 40.70
N ASP A 248 -36.90 -18.29 41.51
CA ASP A 248 -36.77 -18.71 42.92
C ASP A 248 -36.86 -20.23 43.13
N GLY A 249 -36.30 -21.01 42.18
CA GLY A 249 -36.31 -22.48 42.21
C GLY A 249 -37.67 -23.14 41.92
N ARG A 250 -38.65 -22.40 41.38
CA ARG A 250 -39.96 -22.94 40.97
C ARG A 250 -40.31 -22.59 39.54
N ILE A 251 -41.04 -23.49 38.86
CA ILE A 251 -41.53 -23.24 37.49
C ILE A 251 -42.58 -22.13 37.50
N THR A 252 -42.36 -21.08 36.73
CA THR A 252 -43.31 -19.97 36.52
C THR A 252 -44.02 -20.05 35.18
N ALA A 253 -43.43 -20.67 34.15
CA ALA A 253 -44.07 -20.94 32.86
C ALA A 253 -43.55 -22.25 32.23
N VAL A 254 -44.38 -22.85 31.35
CA VAL A 254 -44.06 -24.05 30.57
C VAL A 254 -44.48 -23.80 29.12
N ALA A 255 -43.58 -24.06 28.17
CA ALA A 255 -43.84 -23.97 26.73
C ALA A 255 -43.41 -25.26 26.01
N THR A 256 -44.06 -25.58 24.88
CA THR A 256 -43.74 -26.74 24.02
C THR A 256 -42.78 -26.40 22.87
N GLU A 257 -42.33 -25.15 22.82
CA GLU A 257 -41.41 -24.59 21.83
C GLU A 257 -40.39 -23.70 22.55
N LEU A 258 -39.30 -23.34 21.87
CA LEU A 258 -38.33 -22.37 22.40
C LEU A 258 -38.98 -20.98 22.41
N THR A 259 -38.71 -20.18 23.45
CA THR A 259 -39.24 -18.81 23.54
C THR A 259 -38.13 -17.77 23.57
N ASP A 260 -38.47 -16.53 23.24
CA ASP A 260 -37.61 -15.36 23.37
C ASP A 260 -37.57 -14.80 24.81
N THR A 261 -38.28 -15.43 25.75
CA THR A 261 -38.32 -15.03 27.17
C THR A 261 -36.90 -14.87 27.73
N PRO A 262 -36.51 -13.69 28.27
CA PRO A 262 -35.22 -13.52 28.92
C PRO A 262 -35.04 -14.47 30.12
N VAL A 263 -33.81 -14.93 30.38
CA VAL A 263 -33.55 -15.75 31.58
C VAL A 263 -33.74 -14.87 32.82
N PRO A 264 -34.61 -15.23 33.80
CA PRO A 264 -34.85 -14.39 34.98
C PRO A 264 -33.60 -14.25 35.85
N ASP A 265 -33.31 -13.05 36.37
CA ASP A 265 -32.08 -12.75 37.14
C ASP A 265 -31.92 -13.62 38.40
N ASN A 266 -33.03 -13.98 39.06
CA ASN A 266 -33.11 -14.89 40.20
C ASN A 266 -33.59 -16.30 39.79
N GLY A 267 -33.30 -16.71 38.56
CA GLY A 267 -33.88 -17.88 37.94
C GLY A 267 -32.99 -18.59 36.94
N LEU A 268 -33.61 -19.45 36.14
CA LEU A 268 -32.99 -20.20 35.04
C LEU A 268 -34.08 -20.64 34.06
N ILE A 269 -33.68 -21.13 32.89
CA ILE A 269 -34.56 -21.75 31.92
C ILE A 269 -34.05 -23.17 31.63
N VAL A 270 -34.91 -24.17 31.76
CA VAL A 270 -34.60 -25.58 31.45
C VAL A 270 -35.24 -25.94 30.11
N VAL A 271 -34.44 -26.34 29.13
CA VAL A 271 -34.90 -26.77 27.82
C VAL A 271 -34.61 -28.25 27.62
N GLY A 272 -35.65 -29.05 27.39
CA GLY A 272 -35.52 -30.42 26.89
C GLY A 272 -35.80 -30.48 25.39
N ARG A 273 -35.09 -31.36 24.67
CA ARG A 273 -35.32 -31.66 23.25
C ARG A 273 -35.59 -33.15 23.05
N GLY A 274 -36.45 -33.51 22.09
CA GLY A 274 -36.72 -34.92 21.76
C GLY A 274 -37.26 -35.72 22.96
N ALA A 275 -36.61 -36.84 23.30
CA ALA A 275 -36.96 -37.64 24.47
C ALA A 275 -36.90 -36.83 25.79
N ALA A 276 -35.97 -35.89 25.93
CA ALA A 276 -35.91 -35.01 27.10
C ALA A 276 -37.07 -34.01 27.16
N ALA A 277 -37.59 -33.55 26.00
CA ALA A 277 -38.81 -32.74 25.97
C ALA A 277 -39.99 -33.54 26.54
N ALA A 278 -40.21 -34.77 26.07
CA ALA A 278 -41.25 -35.66 26.58
C ALA A 278 -41.09 -35.95 28.09
N GLN A 279 -39.85 -36.04 28.60
CA GLN A 279 -39.58 -36.20 30.02
C GLN A 279 -39.90 -34.94 30.86
N LEU A 280 -39.87 -33.74 30.28
CA LEU A 280 -40.20 -32.48 30.95
C LEU A 280 -41.68 -32.08 30.77
N ALA A 281 -42.38 -32.59 29.75
CA ALA A 281 -43.78 -32.27 29.44
C ALA A 281 -44.81 -32.61 30.54
N THR A 282 -44.40 -33.33 31.60
CA THR A 282 -45.23 -33.61 32.79
C THR A 282 -45.11 -32.55 33.89
N ALA A 283 -44.13 -31.64 33.79
CA ALA A 283 -43.87 -30.60 34.77
C ALA A 283 -44.95 -29.50 34.74
N ARG A 284 -45.21 -28.90 35.89
CA ARG A 284 -46.28 -27.91 36.09
C ARG A 284 -45.75 -26.65 36.76
N GLN A 285 -46.46 -25.54 36.55
CA GLN A 285 -46.22 -24.32 37.29
C GLN A 285 -46.28 -24.57 38.80
N GLY A 286 -45.29 -24.05 39.53
CA GLY A 286 -45.09 -24.27 40.97
C GLY A 286 -44.18 -25.44 41.35
N ASP A 287 -43.90 -26.38 40.43
CA ASP A 287 -42.97 -27.50 40.69
C ASP A 287 -41.57 -26.99 41.04
N ALA A 288 -40.91 -27.66 42.00
CA ALA A 288 -39.55 -27.33 42.40
C ALA A 288 -38.52 -27.81 41.36
N VAL A 289 -37.57 -26.93 41.05
CA VAL A 289 -36.44 -27.21 40.16
C VAL A 289 -35.12 -26.91 40.88
N SER A 290 -34.17 -27.83 40.79
CA SER A 290 -32.79 -27.60 41.22
C SER A 290 -31.80 -28.15 40.20
N VAL A 291 -30.69 -27.45 40.03
CA VAL A 291 -29.62 -27.81 39.09
C VAL A 291 -28.30 -27.83 39.86
N ALA A 292 -27.50 -28.86 39.64
CA ALA A 292 -26.13 -28.95 40.13
C ALA A 292 -25.21 -29.32 38.95
N PHE A 293 -24.07 -28.66 38.84
CA PHE A 293 -23.06 -28.95 37.82
C PHE A 293 -21.66 -28.62 38.30
N GLU A 294 -20.66 -29.26 37.71
CA GLU A 294 -19.25 -29.04 37.97
C GLU A 294 -18.42 -29.32 36.71
N PRO A 295 -17.28 -28.62 36.50
CA PRO A 295 -16.36 -28.94 35.43
C PRO A 295 -15.63 -30.27 35.72
N ARG A 296 -15.33 -31.01 34.65
CA ARG A 296 -14.48 -32.19 34.63
C ARG A 296 -13.40 -32.00 33.58
N THR A 297 -12.15 -32.19 33.97
CA THR A 297 -10.99 -32.05 33.10
C THR A 297 -9.91 -33.05 33.51
N ASP A 298 -9.05 -33.43 32.57
CA ASP A 298 -7.85 -34.24 32.79
C ASP A 298 -6.59 -33.39 33.06
N GLY A 299 -6.71 -32.05 33.00
CA GLY A 299 -5.63 -31.12 33.28
C GLY A 299 -5.08 -31.27 34.70
N ALA A 300 -3.75 -31.15 34.84
CA ALA A 300 -3.03 -31.35 36.12
C ALA A 300 -3.38 -30.34 37.24
N ALA A 301 -4.09 -29.25 36.92
CA ALA A 301 -4.57 -28.25 37.86
C ALA A 301 -5.95 -27.76 37.44
N ALA A 302 -6.74 -27.27 38.40
CA ALA A 302 -8.04 -26.67 38.12
C ALA A 302 -7.90 -25.47 37.16
N PRO A 303 -8.77 -25.35 36.13
CA PRO A 303 -8.71 -24.25 35.17
C PRO A 303 -9.05 -22.93 35.87
N HIS A 304 -8.20 -21.92 35.71
CA HIS A 304 -8.56 -20.53 36.04
C HIS A 304 -9.25 -19.90 34.83
N MET A 305 -8.65 -20.09 33.65
CA MET A 305 -9.25 -19.80 32.35
C MET A 305 -9.43 -21.11 31.57
N ALA A 306 -10.51 -21.23 30.80
CA ALA A 306 -10.63 -22.19 29.71
C ALA A 306 -11.48 -21.60 28.57
N LEU A 307 -11.06 -21.82 27.32
CA LEU A 307 -11.88 -21.56 26.12
C LEU A 307 -11.78 -22.73 25.11
N GLY A 308 -12.75 -22.79 24.20
CA GLY A 308 -12.74 -23.74 23.09
C GLY A 308 -11.46 -23.67 22.25
N SER A 309 -11.05 -24.82 21.71
CA SER A 309 -9.99 -24.89 20.71
C SER A 309 -10.56 -25.47 19.42
N ASN A 310 -10.16 -24.92 18.26
CA ASN A 310 -10.55 -25.48 16.96
C ASN A 310 -9.48 -26.49 16.50
N ALA A 311 -8.41 -26.01 15.86
CA ALA A 311 -7.38 -26.86 15.28
C ALA A 311 -6.09 -26.86 16.10
N VAL A 312 -5.56 -28.06 16.40
CA VAL A 312 -4.20 -28.24 16.93
C VAL A 312 -3.21 -27.96 15.80
N LEU A 313 -2.41 -26.91 15.91
CA LEU A 313 -1.43 -26.51 14.90
C LEU A 313 -0.04 -27.09 15.17
N VAL A 314 0.40 -27.09 16.42
CA VAL A 314 1.73 -27.57 16.82
C VAL A 314 1.59 -28.53 18.00
N ARG A 315 2.37 -29.61 17.99
CA ARG A 315 2.48 -30.58 19.08
C ARG A 315 3.92 -31.04 19.24
N GLY A 316 4.45 -31.02 20.47
CA GLY A 316 5.84 -31.39 20.77
C GLY A 316 6.89 -30.59 19.99
N GLY A 317 6.59 -29.34 19.62
CA GLY A 317 7.43 -28.49 18.77
C GLY A 317 7.42 -28.85 17.27
N SER A 318 6.55 -29.78 16.84
CA SER A 318 6.36 -30.14 15.43
C SER A 318 5.05 -29.57 14.90
N ALA A 319 5.08 -28.95 13.72
CA ALA A 319 3.88 -28.54 13.01
C ALA A 319 3.05 -29.76 12.59
N ILE A 320 1.73 -29.66 12.70
CA ILE A 320 0.78 -30.66 12.19
C ILE A 320 0.44 -30.31 10.75
N THR A 321 0.60 -31.28 9.85
CA THR A 321 0.16 -31.17 8.45
C THR A 321 -1.34 -31.44 8.35
N PHE A 322 -2.06 -30.56 7.68
CA PHE A 322 -3.50 -30.68 7.46
C PHE A 322 -3.82 -31.36 6.13
N PRO A 323 -4.96 -32.05 6.00
CA PRO A 323 -5.43 -32.53 4.70
C PRO A 323 -5.69 -31.34 3.78
N SER A 324 -5.05 -31.34 2.60
CA SER A 324 -5.23 -30.29 1.59
C SER A 324 -6.69 -30.20 1.15
N ASN A 325 -7.32 -29.08 1.48
CA ASN A 325 -8.65 -28.68 1.00
C ASN A 325 -8.74 -27.14 1.00
N ASP A 326 -9.74 -26.60 0.30
CA ASP A 326 -9.87 -25.16 0.07
C ASP A 326 -9.90 -24.33 1.36
N ASN A 327 -10.49 -24.82 2.45
CA ASN A 327 -10.57 -24.09 3.72
C ASN A 327 -9.25 -24.08 4.50
N ASN A 328 -8.52 -25.20 4.49
CA ASN A 328 -7.22 -25.33 5.14
C ASN A 328 -6.14 -24.55 4.40
N ASN A 329 -6.18 -24.58 3.07
CA ASN A 329 -5.21 -23.93 2.18
C ASN A 329 -5.51 -22.44 1.97
N ALA A 330 -6.75 -21.99 2.24
CA ALA A 330 -7.11 -20.58 2.11
C ALA A 330 -6.28 -19.68 3.02
N ARG A 331 -5.59 -18.73 2.41
CA ARG A 331 -4.95 -17.61 3.10
C ARG A 331 -6.03 -16.69 3.65
N LYS A 332 -6.08 -16.57 4.98
CA LYS A 332 -7.04 -15.73 5.72
C LYS A 332 -6.34 -15.09 6.92
N PRO A 333 -6.90 -14.01 7.50
CA PRO A 333 -6.53 -13.57 8.84
C PRO A 333 -6.67 -14.71 9.86
N ARG A 334 -5.76 -14.82 10.81
CA ARG A 334 -5.73 -15.89 11.83
C ARG A 334 -5.41 -15.34 13.21
N THR A 335 -6.11 -15.84 14.23
CA THR A 335 -5.68 -15.73 15.63
C THR A 335 -5.25 -17.09 16.16
N VAL A 336 -4.16 -17.10 16.92
CA VAL A 336 -3.52 -18.32 17.42
C VAL A 336 -3.06 -18.11 18.86
N ILE A 337 -3.32 -19.12 19.69
CA ILE A 337 -2.77 -19.23 21.05
C ILE A 337 -1.77 -20.39 21.10
N GLY A 338 -0.60 -20.18 21.67
CA GLY A 338 0.41 -21.22 21.81
C GLY A 338 1.36 -20.95 22.97
N TRP A 339 2.22 -21.90 23.29
CA TRP A 339 3.12 -21.76 24.42
C TRP A 339 4.44 -22.52 24.25
N LEU A 340 5.42 -22.07 25.02
CA LEU A 340 6.75 -22.65 25.16
C LEU A 340 7.14 -22.70 26.66
N ASP A 341 8.37 -23.13 26.95
CA ASP A 341 8.89 -23.31 28.32
C ASP A 341 7.95 -24.13 29.22
N GLY A 342 7.38 -25.21 28.68
CA GLY A 342 6.46 -26.09 29.40
C GLY A 342 5.12 -25.44 29.76
N GLY A 343 4.71 -24.39 29.02
CA GLY A 343 3.47 -23.64 29.28
C GLY A 343 3.65 -22.41 30.17
N ARG A 344 4.89 -22.07 30.57
CA ARG A 344 5.21 -20.86 31.35
C ARG A 344 5.40 -19.60 30.50
N ARG A 345 5.50 -19.73 29.18
CA ARG A 345 5.49 -18.62 28.21
C ARG A 345 4.27 -18.76 27.33
N LEU A 346 3.36 -17.79 27.36
CA LEU A 346 2.20 -17.75 26.47
C LEU A 346 2.49 -16.84 25.27
N LEU A 347 2.07 -17.28 24.09
CA LEU A 347 2.05 -16.52 22.85
C LEU A 347 0.60 -16.34 22.42
N LEU A 348 0.17 -15.08 22.26
CA LEU A 348 -1.06 -14.73 21.54
C LEU A 348 -0.63 -14.09 20.22
N VAL A 349 -1.05 -14.64 19.09
CA VAL A 349 -0.59 -14.24 17.76
C VAL A 349 -1.79 -13.85 16.90
N ALA A 350 -1.73 -12.66 16.30
CA ALA A 350 -2.66 -12.22 15.27
C ALA A 350 -1.91 -12.06 13.95
N ILE A 351 -2.49 -12.58 12.87
CA ILE A 351 -1.96 -12.55 11.52
C ILE A 351 -2.96 -11.79 10.67
N ASP A 352 -2.59 -10.62 10.17
CA ASP A 352 -3.45 -9.85 9.28
C ASP A 352 -3.68 -10.61 7.97
N GLY A 353 -4.79 -10.34 7.29
CA GLY A 353 -5.13 -11.00 6.03
C GLY A 353 -6.11 -10.18 5.20
N SER A 354 -6.40 -10.65 3.98
CA SER A 354 -7.30 -9.98 3.03
C SER A 354 -6.86 -8.55 2.63
N ALA A 355 -5.58 -8.20 2.77
CA ALA A 355 -5.04 -6.89 2.44
C ALA A 355 -3.77 -6.99 1.57
N ALA A 356 -3.41 -5.92 0.85
CA ALA A 356 -2.21 -5.92 0.00
C ALA A 356 -0.91 -6.19 0.80
N PHE A 357 -0.84 -5.71 2.05
CA PHE A 357 0.30 -5.92 2.96
C PHE A 357 0.24 -7.23 3.77
N SER A 358 -0.83 -8.01 3.65
CA SER A 358 -0.90 -9.35 4.22
C SER A 358 -2.03 -10.14 3.57
N ALA A 359 -1.67 -11.21 2.85
CA ALA A 359 -2.67 -12.14 2.31
C ALA A 359 -3.34 -12.99 3.43
N GLY A 360 -2.70 -13.08 4.60
CA GLY A 360 -3.00 -14.09 5.61
C GLY A 360 -2.38 -15.45 5.26
N LEU A 361 -2.59 -16.44 6.12
CA LEU A 361 -1.94 -17.76 6.01
C LEU A 361 -2.95 -18.92 5.97
N GLY A 362 -2.53 -20.01 5.32
CA GLY A 362 -3.18 -21.33 5.44
C GLY A 362 -2.84 -21.98 6.79
N PHE A 363 -3.45 -23.14 7.07
CA PHE A 363 -3.26 -23.85 8.34
C PHE A 363 -1.81 -24.34 8.52
N ASP A 364 -1.23 -24.95 7.48
CA ASP A 364 0.15 -25.46 7.51
C ASP A 364 1.16 -24.31 7.70
N ASP A 365 1.06 -23.24 6.90
CA ASP A 365 1.91 -22.04 7.04
C ASP A 365 1.84 -21.42 8.44
N THR A 366 0.65 -21.42 9.04
CA THR A 366 0.41 -20.92 10.40
C THR A 366 1.05 -21.83 11.45
N ALA A 367 0.93 -23.15 11.29
CA ALA A 367 1.58 -24.12 12.16
C ALA A 367 3.11 -23.99 12.10
N GLU A 368 3.69 -23.87 10.91
CA GLU A 368 5.12 -23.62 10.76
C GLU A 368 5.56 -22.28 11.35
N LEU A 369 4.76 -21.22 11.18
CA LEU A 369 5.03 -19.92 11.81
C LEU A 369 5.11 -20.06 13.32
N MET A 370 4.17 -20.77 13.96
CA MET A 370 4.21 -21.00 15.41
C MET A 370 5.46 -21.77 15.85
N VAL A 371 5.91 -22.77 15.09
CA VAL A 371 7.20 -23.46 15.34
C VAL A 371 8.38 -22.49 15.19
N ARG A 372 8.37 -21.61 14.19
CA ARG A 372 9.41 -20.58 13.99
C ARG A 372 9.41 -19.49 15.08
N LEU A 373 8.26 -19.22 15.69
CA LEU A 373 8.11 -18.38 16.91
C LEU A 373 8.53 -19.13 18.19
N GLY A 374 8.83 -20.43 18.11
CA GLY A 374 9.33 -21.26 19.21
C GLY A 374 8.25 -21.99 20.03
N ALA A 375 7.00 -22.00 19.57
CA ALA A 375 5.92 -22.70 20.26
C ALA A 375 6.16 -24.23 20.30
N THR A 376 5.98 -24.82 21.47
CA THR A 376 5.96 -26.28 21.65
C THR A 376 4.58 -26.89 21.42
N GLU A 377 3.52 -26.11 21.68
CA GLU A 377 2.13 -26.45 21.36
C GLU A 377 1.43 -25.17 20.88
N ALA A 378 0.49 -25.27 19.94
CA ALA A 378 -0.27 -24.12 19.42
C ALA A 378 -1.63 -24.52 18.84
N PHE A 379 -2.60 -23.60 18.91
CA PHE A 379 -4.02 -23.82 18.64
C PHE A 379 -4.64 -22.63 17.92
N MET A 380 -5.41 -22.91 16.87
CA MET A 380 -6.17 -21.89 16.17
C MET A 380 -7.39 -21.46 17.01
N LEU A 381 -7.53 -20.14 17.18
CA LEU A 381 -8.72 -19.45 17.70
C LEU A 381 -9.61 -19.00 16.53
N ASP A 382 -10.68 -18.23 16.75
CA ASP A 382 -11.45 -17.70 15.63
C ASP A 382 -10.60 -16.75 14.75
N GLY A 383 -10.90 -16.71 13.46
CA GLY A 383 -10.11 -16.00 12.45
C GLY A 383 -10.97 -15.17 11.49
N GLY A 384 -10.41 -14.82 10.33
CA GLY A 384 -11.09 -13.91 9.40
C GLY A 384 -11.35 -12.55 10.05
N GLY A 385 -12.52 -11.96 9.82
CA GLY A 385 -12.91 -10.66 10.39
C GLY A 385 -12.97 -10.58 11.91
N SER A 386 -12.98 -11.72 12.61
CA SER A 386 -12.83 -11.76 14.07
C SER A 386 -11.39 -11.55 14.54
N THR A 387 -10.38 -11.61 13.65
CA THR A 387 -8.95 -11.53 13.99
C THR A 387 -8.60 -10.13 14.53
N GLU A 388 -8.48 -10.02 15.84
CA GLU A 388 -8.20 -8.74 16.51
C GLU A 388 -7.15 -8.93 17.61
N MET A 389 -6.22 -7.98 17.71
CA MET A 389 -5.28 -7.82 18.81
C MET A 389 -5.28 -6.36 19.28
N VAL A 390 -5.47 -6.18 20.58
CA VAL A 390 -5.41 -4.87 21.25
C VAL A 390 -4.28 -4.87 22.28
N ALA A 391 -3.58 -3.74 22.42
CA ALA A 391 -2.57 -3.57 23.46
C ALA A 391 -2.36 -2.09 23.79
N ARG A 392 -2.30 -1.79 25.09
CA ARG A 392 -1.96 -0.47 25.64
C ARG A 392 -0.57 -0.03 25.16
N ARG A 393 -0.38 1.25 24.83
CA ARG A 393 0.98 1.83 24.65
C ARG A 393 1.48 2.37 26.00
N PRO A 394 2.81 2.49 26.20
CA PRO A 394 3.36 3.12 27.40
C PRO A 394 2.70 4.48 27.70
N GLY A 395 2.06 4.60 28.86
CA GLY A 395 1.42 5.83 29.31
C GLY A 395 -0.01 6.08 28.81
N ASP A 396 -0.59 5.19 28.02
CA ASP A 396 -2.02 5.27 27.66
C ASP A 396 -2.89 4.62 28.75
N GLY A 397 -4.11 5.11 28.94
CA GLY A 397 -5.07 4.54 29.90
C GLY A 397 -5.92 3.40 29.35
N ALA A 398 -6.19 3.41 28.05
CA ALA A 398 -6.99 2.43 27.32
C ALA A 398 -6.09 1.56 26.41
N VAL A 399 -6.59 0.42 25.95
CA VAL A 399 -5.97 -0.34 24.88
C VAL A 399 -6.27 0.28 23.51
N SER A 400 -5.39 0.07 22.53
CA SER A 400 -5.64 0.39 21.12
C SER A 400 -5.50 -0.86 20.27
N VAL A 401 -6.28 -0.98 19.20
CA VAL A 401 -6.06 -1.98 18.14
C VAL A 401 -4.63 -1.89 17.61
N VAL A 402 -4.01 -3.05 17.41
CA VAL A 402 -2.60 -3.20 17.00
C VAL A 402 -2.50 -3.72 15.56
N ASN A 403 -3.41 -4.60 15.18
CA ASN A 403 -3.47 -5.24 13.87
C ASN A 403 -4.47 -4.52 12.94
N THR A 404 -4.74 -5.07 11.76
CA THR A 404 -5.72 -4.51 10.81
C THR A 404 -6.92 -5.46 10.68
N PRO A 405 -8.08 -5.16 11.31
CA PRO A 405 -9.29 -5.96 11.15
C PRO A 405 -9.73 -6.05 9.69
N SER A 406 -9.93 -7.27 9.18
CA SER A 406 -10.20 -7.48 7.74
C SER A 406 -11.57 -7.01 7.27
N ASP A 407 -12.48 -6.71 8.20
CA ASP A 407 -13.79 -6.12 7.92
C ASP A 407 -13.72 -4.58 7.81
N GLY A 408 -12.52 -3.99 7.94
CA GLY A 408 -12.28 -2.55 7.94
C GLY A 408 -12.54 -1.85 9.28
N ASN A 409 -13.20 -2.53 10.23
CA ASN A 409 -13.47 -2.09 11.59
C ASN A 409 -13.38 -3.28 12.55
N GLU A 410 -13.28 -3.02 13.87
CA GLU A 410 -13.37 -4.06 14.90
C GLU A 410 -14.72 -4.80 14.83
N ARG A 411 -14.67 -6.13 14.92
CA ARG A 411 -15.87 -6.98 14.92
C ARG A 411 -16.29 -7.27 16.37
N PRO A 412 -17.56 -7.07 16.76
CA PRO A 412 -18.05 -7.53 18.05
C PRO A 412 -17.98 -9.06 18.18
N VAL A 413 -17.26 -9.56 19.20
CA VAL A 413 -17.09 -10.99 19.51
C VAL A 413 -17.57 -11.28 20.95
N PRO A 414 -17.99 -12.52 21.29
CA PRO A 414 -18.54 -12.81 22.62
C PRO A 414 -17.46 -12.96 23.69
N ASN A 415 -16.25 -13.37 23.30
CA ASN A 415 -15.13 -13.57 24.22
C ASN A 415 -13.76 -13.29 23.58
N ALA A 416 -12.78 -13.05 24.44
CA ALA A 416 -11.39 -12.73 24.14
C ALA A 416 -10.46 -13.35 25.19
N VAL A 417 -9.17 -13.49 24.89
CA VAL A 417 -8.13 -13.88 25.85
C VAL A 417 -7.38 -12.62 26.28
N GLY A 418 -7.52 -12.23 27.55
CA GLY A 418 -6.88 -11.04 28.12
C GLY A 418 -5.57 -11.33 28.83
N LEU A 419 -4.64 -10.38 28.74
CA LEU A 419 -3.40 -10.33 29.51
C LEU A 419 -3.49 -9.18 30.53
N PHE A 420 -3.22 -9.49 31.79
CA PHE A 420 -3.33 -8.55 32.91
C PHE A 420 -1.96 -8.26 33.50
N GLY A 421 -1.64 -6.97 33.67
CA GLY A 421 -0.44 -6.52 34.35
C GLY A 421 -0.69 -6.20 35.84
N PRO A 422 0.37 -6.06 36.64
CA PRO A 422 0.26 -5.55 38.00
C PRO A 422 -0.24 -4.11 38.02
N LYS A 423 -0.95 -3.73 39.08
CA LYS A 423 -1.27 -2.33 39.37
C LYS A 423 0.01 -1.56 39.69
N GLY A 424 0.33 -0.56 38.89
CA GLY A 424 1.50 0.29 39.08
C GLY A 424 1.41 1.25 40.26
N SER A 425 2.56 1.77 40.67
CA SER A 425 2.69 2.68 41.81
C SER A 425 2.13 4.08 41.57
N GLY A 426 1.78 4.44 40.32
CA GLY A 426 1.43 5.82 39.95
C GLY A 426 2.59 6.81 40.11
N THR A 427 3.83 6.32 40.29
CA THR A 427 5.03 7.15 40.39
C THR A 427 5.69 7.26 39.01
N LEU A 428 5.78 8.47 38.47
CA LEU A 428 6.36 8.72 37.15
C LEU A 428 7.79 8.16 37.04
N ARG A 429 7.99 7.17 36.17
CA ARG A 429 9.27 6.50 35.89
C ARG A 429 9.87 6.88 34.55
N GLY A 430 9.04 6.91 33.51
CA GLY A 430 9.46 7.15 32.14
C GLY A 430 8.48 8.04 31.38
N LEU A 431 8.86 8.35 30.15
CA LEU A 431 8.13 9.21 29.23
C LEU A 431 8.17 8.56 27.84
N ASP A 432 7.01 8.41 27.21
CA ASP A 432 6.90 7.98 25.81
C ASP A 432 6.82 9.23 24.93
N VAL A 433 7.84 9.45 24.08
CA VAL A 433 7.98 10.68 23.29
C VAL A 433 7.39 10.48 21.89
N ARG A 434 6.36 11.28 21.59
CA ARG A 434 5.46 11.13 20.44
C ARG A 434 5.54 12.35 19.53
N PRO A 435 6.57 12.49 18.67
CA PRO A 435 6.56 13.51 17.64
C PRO A 435 5.56 13.11 16.54
N GLY A 436 4.82 14.08 16.01
CA GLY A 436 3.85 13.86 14.93
C GLY A 436 4.48 13.42 13.61
N ALA A 437 5.80 13.60 13.45
CA ALA A 437 6.60 13.10 12.34
C ALA A 437 8.02 12.74 12.80
N ASP A 438 8.66 11.81 12.09
CA ASP A 438 10.08 11.46 12.25
C ASP A 438 11.03 12.41 11.48
N ARG A 439 10.47 13.21 10.56
CA ARG A 439 11.20 14.14 9.69
C ARG A 439 10.61 15.55 9.74
N VAL A 440 11.47 16.57 9.62
CA VAL A 440 11.06 17.98 9.56
C VAL A 440 12.06 18.83 8.75
N VAL A 441 11.55 19.84 8.05
CA VAL A 441 12.36 20.79 7.26
C VAL A 441 12.96 21.88 8.17
N PRO A 442 14.21 22.33 7.98
CA PRO A 442 14.82 23.45 8.70
C PRO A 442 13.89 24.66 8.84
N GLY A 443 13.80 25.20 10.06
CA GLY A 443 12.99 26.36 10.37
C GLY A 443 11.48 26.11 10.56
N LEU A 444 10.94 24.96 10.12
CA LEU A 444 9.53 24.61 10.30
C LEU A 444 9.26 23.92 11.65
N THR A 445 8.00 23.64 11.94
CA THR A 445 7.51 23.06 13.19
C THR A 445 6.87 21.69 13.02
N LEU A 446 6.90 20.89 14.09
CA LEU A 446 6.13 19.67 14.24
C LEU A 446 5.57 19.55 15.67
N ASN A 447 4.37 19.00 15.82
CA ASN A 447 3.74 18.78 17.12
C ASN A 447 4.45 17.64 17.86
N VAL A 448 4.76 17.82 19.14
CA VAL A 448 5.44 16.82 20.00
C VAL A 448 4.66 16.61 21.28
N ASP A 449 4.21 15.39 21.50
CA ASP A 449 3.50 14.97 22.70
C ASP A 449 4.35 14.03 23.57
N VAL A 450 3.95 13.86 24.83
CA VAL A 450 4.60 12.96 25.78
C VAL A 450 3.62 12.32 26.76
N ALA A 451 3.54 10.99 26.75
CA ALA A 451 2.78 10.24 27.75
C ALA A 451 3.68 9.80 28.91
N GLY A 452 3.28 10.10 30.15
CA GLY A 452 4.00 9.68 31.35
C GLY A 452 3.60 8.28 31.80
N TYR A 453 4.57 7.49 32.28
CA TYR A 453 4.30 6.14 32.75
C TYR A 453 5.12 5.71 33.98
N ASP A 454 4.58 4.76 34.76
CA ASP A 454 5.25 4.14 35.92
C ASP A 454 5.99 2.83 35.60
N GLU A 455 6.46 2.09 36.61
CA GLU A 455 7.17 0.81 36.39
C GLU A 455 6.31 -0.31 35.81
N THR A 456 4.99 -0.12 35.67
CA THR A 456 4.09 -1.07 35.00
C THR A 456 3.60 -0.56 33.65
N TRP A 457 4.26 0.48 33.10
CA TRP A 457 3.89 1.19 31.87
C TRP A 457 2.48 1.80 31.90
N SER A 458 1.89 1.93 33.09
CA SER A 458 0.56 2.51 33.33
C SER A 458 0.61 4.04 33.31
N PRO A 459 -0.49 4.73 32.96
CA PRO A 459 -0.51 6.18 32.78
C PRO A 459 -0.21 6.92 34.08
N VAL A 460 0.68 7.91 34.00
CA VAL A 460 0.97 8.85 35.10
C VAL A 460 0.98 10.28 34.56
N ALA A 461 0.20 11.16 35.19
CA ALA A 461 0.15 12.57 34.82
C ALA A 461 1.54 13.24 34.96
N VAL A 462 1.96 13.94 33.91
CA VAL A 462 3.24 14.67 33.84
C VAL A 462 3.14 16.10 34.39
N ASP A 463 1.92 16.61 34.59
CA ASP A 463 1.56 17.96 35.03
C ASP A 463 2.31 18.43 36.30
N ARG A 464 2.56 17.53 37.24
CA ARG A 464 3.25 17.83 38.51
C ARG A 464 4.69 18.32 38.35
N HIS A 465 5.33 18.12 37.20
CA HIS A 465 6.66 18.66 36.90
C HIS A 465 6.75 19.08 35.42
N PRO A 466 7.05 20.37 35.12
CA PRO A 466 7.17 20.84 33.74
C PRO A 466 8.09 19.97 32.89
N VAL A 467 7.62 19.62 31.69
CA VAL A 467 8.41 18.82 30.74
C VAL A 467 9.49 19.71 30.13
N THR A 468 10.74 19.34 30.36
CA THR A 468 11.91 19.95 29.72
C THR A 468 12.32 19.14 28.50
N TRP A 469 12.54 19.83 27.38
CA TRP A 469 12.90 19.21 26.11
C TRP A 469 14.34 19.53 25.71
N THR A 470 15.06 18.54 25.18
CA THR A 470 16.42 18.72 24.64
C THR A 470 16.64 17.88 23.40
N ALA A 471 17.12 18.50 22.33
CA ALA A 471 17.55 17.79 21.12
C ALA A 471 19.06 17.48 21.17
N HIS A 472 19.46 16.32 20.66
CA HIS A 472 20.86 15.91 20.54
C HIS A 472 21.19 15.46 19.11
N PRO A 473 22.12 16.14 18.40
CA PRO A 473 22.80 17.36 18.82
C PRO A 473 21.86 18.57 18.95
N GLY A 474 22.16 19.50 19.85
CA GLY A 474 21.33 20.70 20.07
C GLY A 474 21.22 21.64 18.86
N SER A 475 21.96 21.37 17.78
CA SER A 475 21.79 22.03 16.49
C SER A 475 20.50 21.61 15.75
N LEU A 476 19.89 20.47 16.09
CA LEU A 476 18.67 19.98 15.43
C LEU A 476 17.47 20.89 15.64
N GLY A 477 17.37 21.62 16.75
CA GLY A 477 16.21 22.47 17.02
C GLY A 477 15.96 22.69 18.50
N ARG A 478 14.79 23.25 18.81
CA ARG A 478 14.29 23.49 20.17
C ARG A 478 12.83 23.08 20.24
N ALA A 479 12.42 22.53 21.38
CA ALA A 479 11.02 22.25 21.67
C ALA A 479 10.57 22.95 22.95
N ASN A 480 9.33 23.42 22.92
CA ASN A 480 8.60 24.04 24.02
C ASN A 480 7.10 23.89 23.76
N ASP A 481 6.29 23.81 24.82
CA ASP A 481 4.83 23.94 24.75
C ASP A 481 4.14 23.04 23.71
N GLY A 482 4.63 21.81 23.55
CA GLY A 482 4.08 20.81 22.61
C GLY A 482 4.52 20.97 21.15
N VAL A 483 5.47 21.88 20.85
CA VAL A 483 5.95 22.15 19.49
C VAL A 483 7.47 22.04 19.44
N PHE A 484 8.01 21.28 18.47
CA PHE A 484 9.43 21.30 18.12
C PHE A 484 9.65 22.15 16.87
N ARG A 485 10.55 23.13 16.96
CA ARG A 485 11.00 23.96 15.82
C ARG A 485 12.39 23.52 15.35
N ALA A 486 12.47 23.15 14.08
CA ALA A 486 13.68 22.65 13.45
C ALA A 486 14.77 23.73 13.31
N GLY A 487 16.01 23.29 13.50
CA GLY A 487 17.24 24.07 13.38
C GLY A 487 18.00 23.66 12.13
N LYS A 488 19.20 23.10 12.30
CA LYS A 488 20.10 22.70 11.21
C LYS A 488 19.83 21.25 10.78
N PRO A 489 20.00 20.93 9.48
CA PRO A 489 19.95 19.56 8.96
C PRO A 489 20.84 18.58 9.74
N GLY A 490 20.31 17.39 10.02
CA GLY A 490 20.95 16.37 10.84
C GLY A 490 19.98 15.28 11.31
N ALA A 491 20.48 14.09 11.59
CA ALA A 491 19.79 13.08 12.40
C ALA A 491 20.23 13.12 13.87
N GLY A 492 19.35 12.72 14.78
CA GLY A 492 19.65 12.53 16.20
C GLY A 492 18.38 12.27 17.01
N THR A 493 18.35 12.68 18.28
CA THR A 493 17.22 12.40 19.19
C THR A 493 16.58 13.65 19.77
N LEU A 494 15.26 13.63 19.89
CA LEU A 494 14.48 14.52 20.74
C LEU A 494 14.25 13.82 22.09
N ARG A 495 14.60 14.49 23.20
CA ARG A 495 14.42 13.97 24.56
C ARG A 495 13.44 14.82 25.33
N ALA A 496 12.57 14.15 26.08
CA ALA A 496 11.73 14.74 27.12
C ALA A 496 12.26 14.34 28.50
N ARG A 497 12.14 15.24 29.48
CA ARG A 497 12.43 14.97 30.89
C ARG A 497 11.44 15.70 31.79
N SER A 498 10.90 14.97 32.77
CA SER A 498 10.01 15.48 33.80
C SER A 498 10.47 14.92 35.15
N GLY A 499 11.01 15.78 36.02
CA GLY A 499 11.69 15.37 37.26
C GLY A 499 12.88 14.43 37.03
N ARG A 500 12.71 13.15 37.39
CA ARG A 500 13.67 12.05 37.14
C ARG A 500 13.31 11.20 35.92
N ALA A 501 12.07 11.25 35.46
CA ALA A 501 11.62 10.48 34.30
C ALA A 501 12.16 11.08 33.01
N ARG A 502 12.46 10.22 32.04
CA ARG A 502 13.06 10.55 30.75
C ARG A 502 12.46 9.70 29.65
N GLY A 503 12.46 10.25 28.44
CA GLY A 503 12.08 9.57 27.21
C GLY A 503 12.86 10.16 26.04
N GLU A 504 13.07 9.37 24.99
CA GLU A 504 13.70 9.87 23.76
C GLU A 504 13.14 9.17 22.51
N ARG A 505 13.10 9.92 21.42
CA ARG A 505 12.71 9.45 20.08
C ARG A 505 13.71 9.98 19.05
N GLU A 506 13.98 9.19 18.01
CA GLU A 506 14.78 9.65 16.87
C GLU A 506 14.02 10.69 16.05
N LEU A 507 14.76 11.64 15.46
CA LEU A 507 14.25 12.71 14.64
C LEU A 507 15.30 13.13 13.59
N ARG A 508 14.88 13.34 12.35
CA ARG A 508 15.71 13.83 11.23
C ARG A 508 15.25 15.22 10.79
N VAL A 509 16.15 16.20 10.91
CA VAL A 509 16.00 17.46 10.19
C VAL A 509 16.57 17.25 8.79
N VAL A 510 15.73 17.36 7.76
CA VAL A 510 16.14 17.19 6.35
C VAL A 510 16.91 18.43 5.85
N GLY A 511 17.28 18.47 4.57
CA GLY A 511 17.88 19.67 3.96
C GLY A 511 16.90 20.84 3.86
N GLU A 512 17.42 21.99 3.43
CA GLU A 512 16.62 23.20 3.18
C GLU A 512 15.48 22.92 2.19
N LEU A 513 14.33 23.59 2.37
CA LEU A 513 13.16 23.43 1.50
C LEU A 513 13.52 23.75 0.05
N HIS A 514 13.29 22.80 -0.85
CA HIS A 514 13.56 22.95 -2.27
C HIS A 514 12.29 22.92 -3.11
N ARG A 515 11.38 21.99 -2.80
CA ARG A 515 10.06 21.85 -3.43
C ARG A 515 9.00 21.71 -2.36
N LEU A 516 7.83 22.28 -2.59
CA LEU A 516 6.63 22.09 -1.79
C LEU A 516 5.59 21.36 -2.65
N ALA A 517 4.84 20.43 -2.09
CA ALA A 517 3.79 19.72 -2.80
C ALA A 517 2.63 19.38 -1.86
N PHE A 518 1.40 19.50 -2.35
CA PHE A 518 0.25 18.91 -1.69
C PHE A 518 0.29 17.38 -1.82
N ALA A 519 -0.31 16.67 -0.87
CA ALA A 519 -0.42 15.21 -0.94
C ALA A 519 -1.38 14.76 -2.06
N GLN A 520 -2.34 15.61 -2.43
CA GLN A 520 -3.26 15.44 -3.55
C GLN A 520 -2.89 16.39 -4.71
N ARG A 521 -3.09 15.96 -5.97
CA ARG A 521 -2.90 16.83 -7.17
C ARG A 521 -4.07 17.80 -7.38
N ALA A 522 -5.27 17.41 -6.97
CA ALA A 522 -6.50 18.19 -6.97
C ALA A 522 -7.42 17.69 -5.83
N LEU A 523 -8.41 18.48 -5.44
CA LEU A 523 -9.43 18.13 -4.46
C LEU A 523 -10.82 18.44 -5.03
N THR A 524 -11.70 17.45 -5.06
CA THR A 524 -13.14 17.66 -5.23
C THR A 524 -13.81 17.46 -3.87
N VAL A 525 -14.69 18.38 -3.48
CA VAL A 525 -15.40 18.36 -2.20
C VAL A 525 -16.85 18.78 -2.41
N GLU A 526 -17.80 18.05 -1.83
CA GLU A 526 -19.23 18.37 -1.96
C GLU A 526 -19.58 19.67 -1.21
N PRO A 527 -20.59 20.45 -1.63
CA PRO A 527 -21.00 21.68 -0.95
C PRO A 527 -21.22 21.48 0.57
N GLY A 528 -20.61 22.35 1.38
CA GLY A 528 -20.64 22.25 2.84
C GLY A 528 -19.79 21.14 3.48
N ALA A 529 -19.24 20.20 2.71
CA ALA A 529 -18.38 19.14 3.24
C ALA A 529 -16.97 19.65 3.58
N THR A 530 -16.23 18.87 4.36
CA THR A 530 -14.83 19.17 4.75
C THR A 530 -13.92 18.00 4.43
N ALA A 531 -12.77 18.29 3.81
CA ALA A 531 -11.74 17.31 3.49
C ALA A 531 -10.40 17.68 4.15
N ALA A 532 -9.60 16.68 4.52
CA ALA A 532 -8.24 16.87 5.03
C ALA A 532 -7.21 16.84 3.90
N VAL A 533 -6.30 17.81 3.91
CA VAL A 533 -5.28 18.03 2.88
C VAL A 533 -3.90 18.08 3.54
N GLY A 534 -3.02 17.17 3.13
CA GLY A 534 -1.64 17.15 3.59
C GLY A 534 -0.73 18.02 2.71
N LEU A 535 0.27 18.65 3.33
CA LEU A 535 1.33 19.39 2.64
C LEU A 535 2.68 18.76 2.98
N VAL A 536 3.55 18.61 1.99
CA VAL A 536 4.87 17.97 2.13
C VAL A 536 5.95 18.85 1.51
N GLY A 537 7.00 19.09 2.28
CA GLY A 537 8.23 19.73 1.81
C GLY A 537 9.24 18.67 1.41
N HIS A 538 9.98 18.93 0.35
CA HIS A 538 11.10 18.13 -0.10
C HIS A 538 12.38 18.96 -0.08
N ASP A 539 13.47 18.37 0.40
CA ASP A 539 14.80 18.91 0.16
C ASP A 539 15.31 18.54 -1.24
N ALA A 540 16.42 19.14 -1.65
CA ALA A 540 16.98 18.91 -2.99
C ALA A 540 17.72 17.57 -3.17
N ASP A 541 17.84 16.73 -2.12
CA ASP A 541 18.22 15.32 -2.24
C ASP A 541 16.96 14.42 -2.36
N GLY A 542 15.74 14.99 -2.28
CA GLY A 542 14.49 14.25 -2.35
C GLY A 542 14.05 13.63 -1.02
N PHE A 543 14.63 14.03 0.11
CA PHE A 543 14.05 13.68 1.41
C PHE A 543 12.78 14.50 1.62
N ASP A 544 11.70 13.84 2.02
CA ASP A 544 10.43 14.45 2.35
C ASP A 544 10.23 14.68 3.85
N ALA A 545 9.38 15.63 4.18
CA ALA A 545 8.84 15.83 5.53
C ALA A 545 7.44 16.47 5.44
N PRO A 546 6.48 16.07 6.31
CA PRO A 546 5.21 16.78 6.39
C PRO A 546 5.42 18.23 6.86
N VAL A 547 4.61 19.13 6.34
CA VAL A 547 4.60 20.55 6.73
C VAL A 547 3.35 20.82 7.55
N SER A 548 3.56 21.26 8.79
CA SER A 548 2.49 21.72 9.67
C SER A 548 1.73 22.90 9.05
N ALA A 549 0.41 22.84 9.05
CA ALA A 549 -0.47 23.94 8.64
C ALA A 549 -0.16 25.28 9.36
N HIS A 550 0.45 25.24 10.55
CA HIS A 550 0.87 26.44 11.28
C HIS A 550 2.06 27.19 10.64
N ASP A 551 2.85 26.54 9.78
CA ASP A 551 3.97 27.16 9.04
C ASP A 551 3.55 27.68 7.65
N VAL A 552 2.28 27.53 7.26
CA VAL A 552 1.80 27.79 5.90
C VAL A 552 1.08 29.12 5.79
N THR A 553 1.47 29.95 4.82
CA THR A 553 0.64 31.06 4.35
C THR A 553 -0.23 30.58 3.19
N LEU A 554 -1.54 30.81 3.26
CA LEU A 554 -2.50 30.38 2.24
C LEU A 554 -3.13 31.58 1.53
N ASP A 555 -3.23 31.48 0.20
CA ASP A 555 -4.05 32.34 -0.64
C ASP A 555 -5.06 31.48 -1.44
N TYR A 556 -6.33 31.90 -1.44
CA TYR A 556 -7.47 31.21 -2.05
C TYR A 556 -8.73 32.08 -2.03
N ASP A 557 -9.74 31.74 -2.85
CA ASP A 557 -11.04 32.41 -2.85
C ASP A 557 -11.90 31.98 -1.65
N ARG A 558 -12.05 32.91 -0.70
CA ARG A 558 -12.87 32.73 0.52
C ARG A 558 -14.38 32.67 0.28
N SER A 559 -14.84 32.95 -0.95
CA SER A 559 -16.25 32.76 -1.36
C SER A 559 -16.54 31.34 -1.86
N VAL A 560 -15.50 30.54 -2.12
CA VAL A 560 -15.61 29.14 -2.58
C VAL A 560 -15.34 28.16 -1.44
N ILE A 561 -14.30 28.40 -0.64
CA ILE A 561 -13.90 27.52 0.48
C ILE A 561 -13.46 28.32 1.72
N SER A 562 -13.29 27.61 2.83
CA SER A 562 -12.45 28.04 3.95
C SER A 562 -11.39 26.97 4.27
N ALA A 563 -10.25 27.39 4.83
CA ALA A 563 -9.15 26.52 5.20
C ALA A 563 -8.76 26.74 6.66
N THR A 564 -8.56 25.66 7.42
CA THR A 564 -8.21 25.69 8.85
C THR A 564 -7.10 24.69 9.17
N ALA A 565 -6.27 24.98 10.17
CA ALA A 565 -5.29 24.02 10.68
C ALA A 565 -5.97 22.96 11.56
N ARG A 566 -5.59 21.69 11.39
CA ARG A 566 -6.06 20.55 12.18
C ARG A 566 -5.01 20.14 13.22
N SER A 567 -5.42 19.44 14.28
CA SER A 567 -4.53 18.97 15.36
C SER A 567 -3.44 17.99 14.88
N ASP A 568 -3.75 17.22 13.84
CA ASP A 568 -2.83 16.33 13.12
C ASP A 568 -1.78 17.08 12.26
N GLY A 569 -1.84 18.42 12.20
CA GLY A 569 -0.95 19.28 11.42
C GLY A 569 -1.37 19.47 9.96
N SER A 570 -2.44 18.83 9.49
CA SER A 570 -2.97 18.98 8.13
C SER A 570 -3.93 20.18 7.98
N LEU A 571 -4.36 20.45 6.75
CA LEU A 571 -5.33 21.49 6.42
C LEU A 571 -6.73 20.90 6.28
N GLY A 572 -7.70 21.39 7.06
CA GLY A 572 -9.12 21.15 6.82
C GLY A 572 -9.65 22.16 5.81
N ILE A 573 -10.00 21.69 4.61
CA ILE A 573 -10.63 22.48 3.55
C ILE A 573 -12.14 22.23 3.58
N THR A 574 -12.92 23.26 3.90
CA THR A 574 -14.38 23.22 3.98
C THR A 574 -14.99 23.98 2.81
N ALA A 575 -15.85 23.32 2.04
CA ALA A 575 -16.58 23.91 0.92
C ALA A 575 -17.66 24.90 1.40
N GLY A 576 -17.86 26.00 0.67
CA GLY A 576 -19.03 26.85 0.84
C GLY A 576 -20.31 26.10 0.48
N GLN A 577 -21.41 26.39 1.19
CA GLN A 577 -22.73 25.82 0.89
C GLN A 577 -23.23 26.29 -0.49
N ASP A 578 -23.08 27.59 -0.79
CA ASP A 578 -23.47 28.19 -2.08
C ASP A 578 -22.32 28.19 -3.11
N ALA A 579 -21.37 27.26 -2.99
CA ALA A 579 -20.19 27.19 -3.85
C ALA A 579 -20.23 26.07 -4.91
N ASP A 580 -21.36 25.38 -5.04
CA ASP A 580 -21.55 24.32 -6.05
C ASP A 580 -21.20 24.79 -7.47
N GLY A 581 -20.53 23.90 -8.22
CA GLY A 581 -19.99 24.16 -9.55
C GLY A 581 -18.81 25.15 -9.63
N LYS A 582 -18.35 25.73 -8.51
CA LYS A 582 -17.22 26.69 -8.48
C LYS A 582 -15.89 25.97 -8.22
N ALA A 583 -14.79 26.66 -8.53
CA ALA A 583 -13.45 26.22 -8.18
C ALA A 583 -12.57 27.38 -7.69
N THR A 584 -11.51 27.03 -6.97
CA THR A 584 -10.46 27.97 -6.57
C THR A 584 -9.10 27.28 -6.60
N LEU A 585 -8.04 28.09 -6.64
CA LEU A 585 -6.66 27.63 -6.60
C LEU A 585 -6.08 27.96 -5.22
N VAL A 586 -5.86 26.95 -4.39
CA VAL A 586 -5.18 27.13 -3.09
C VAL A 586 -3.68 27.20 -3.33
N THR A 587 -3.09 28.36 -3.08
CA THR A 587 -1.64 28.56 -3.11
C THR A 587 -1.10 28.52 -1.68
N ALA A 588 -0.36 27.47 -1.35
CA ALA A 588 0.40 27.36 -0.10
C ALA A 588 1.81 27.94 -0.30
N THR A 589 2.24 28.81 0.60
CA THR A 589 3.59 29.40 0.61
C THR A 589 4.28 29.09 1.94
N VAL A 590 5.48 28.50 1.85
CA VAL A 590 6.31 28.10 3.00
C VAL A 590 7.75 28.50 2.70
N ALA A 591 8.37 29.32 3.55
CA ALA A 591 9.73 29.83 3.36
C ALA A 591 10.04 30.45 1.96
N GLY A 592 9.01 30.94 1.26
CA GLY A 592 9.10 31.50 -0.10
C GLY A 592 8.98 30.48 -1.23
N VAL A 593 8.85 29.18 -0.93
CA VAL A 593 8.51 28.13 -1.89
C VAL A 593 6.98 27.96 -1.92
N THR A 594 6.41 27.83 -3.12
CA THR A 594 4.96 27.70 -3.31
C THR A 594 4.56 26.29 -3.75
N ALA A 595 3.34 25.89 -3.41
CA ALA A 595 2.63 24.74 -3.98
C ALA A 595 1.19 25.14 -4.30
N ARG A 596 0.58 24.48 -5.27
CA ARG A 596 -0.77 24.78 -5.76
C ARG A 596 -1.67 23.55 -5.68
N LEU A 597 -2.91 23.74 -5.25
CA LEU A 597 -3.96 22.73 -5.25
C LEU A 597 -5.21 23.31 -5.91
N ALA A 598 -5.65 22.72 -7.01
CA ALA A 598 -6.98 22.97 -7.56
C ALA A 598 -8.03 22.38 -6.62
N VAL A 599 -8.96 23.20 -6.13
CA VAL A 599 -10.10 22.78 -5.32
C VAL A 599 -11.39 23.09 -6.08
N THR A 600 -12.18 22.07 -6.37
CA THR A 600 -13.51 22.18 -6.99
C THR A 600 -14.57 21.84 -5.95
N VAL A 601 -15.62 22.66 -5.87
CA VAL A 601 -16.79 22.39 -5.02
C VAL A 601 -17.93 21.86 -5.89
N GLY A 602 -18.39 20.65 -5.60
CA GLY A 602 -19.33 19.91 -6.45
C GLY A 602 -18.79 19.60 -7.85
N LEU A 603 -19.63 19.01 -8.70
CA LEU A 603 -19.34 18.72 -10.11
C LEU A 603 -20.60 18.94 -10.94
N ASN A 604 -20.45 19.49 -12.15
CA ASN A 604 -21.58 19.66 -13.07
C ASN A 604 -21.71 18.44 -13.98
N ASP A 605 -22.91 17.87 -14.06
CA ASP A 605 -23.23 16.80 -15.00
C ASP A 605 -23.32 17.35 -16.44
N VAL A 606 -22.50 16.80 -17.33
CA VAL A 606 -22.48 17.09 -18.76
C VAL A 606 -22.80 15.80 -19.54
N PRO A 607 -23.94 15.72 -20.24
CA PRO A 607 -24.30 14.58 -21.08
C PRO A 607 -23.22 14.21 -22.10
N LEU A 608 -22.95 12.91 -22.23
CA LEU A 608 -22.07 12.32 -23.24
C LEU A 608 -22.85 11.44 -24.24
N ALA A 609 -23.83 10.69 -23.74
CA ALA A 609 -24.77 9.89 -24.53
C ALA A 609 -26.04 9.61 -23.71
N GLU A 610 -27.21 9.92 -24.28
CA GLU A 610 -28.53 9.61 -23.72
C GLU A 610 -29.10 8.32 -24.32
N PHE A 611 -28.41 7.72 -25.31
CA PHE A 611 -28.77 6.43 -25.93
C PHE A 611 -30.13 6.38 -26.66
N GLU A 612 -30.69 7.56 -26.95
CA GLU A 612 -31.92 7.74 -27.72
C GLU A 612 -31.82 7.19 -29.16
N PRO A 613 -32.94 6.88 -29.86
CA PRO A 613 -32.93 6.26 -31.20
C PRO A 613 -32.19 7.00 -32.32
N GLY A 614 -31.78 8.26 -32.08
CA GLY A 614 -30.92 9.02 -32.99
C GLY A 614 -29.42 8.73 -32.86
N GLU A 615 -28.99 8.08 -31.78
CA GLU A 615 -27.59 7.72 -31.54
C GLU A 615 -27.22 6.38 -32.19
N THR A 616 -26.09 6.35 -32.92
CA THR A 616 -25.61 5.12 -33.54
C THR A 616 -24.56 4.43 -32.67
N TRP A 617 -24.96 3.29 -32.10
CA TRP A 617 -24.11 2.36 -31.34
C TRP A 617 -24.05 1.01 -32.04
N THR A 618 -22.90 0.32 -31.96
CA THR A 618 -22.69 -1.00 -32.57
C THR A 618 -22.21 -2.03 -31.55
N ALA A 619 -22.45 -3.31 -31.82
CA ALA A 619 -22.00 -4.40 -30.96
C ALA A 619 -20.68 -4.99 -31.45
N ALA A 620 -19.78 -5.28 -30.52
CA ALA A 620 -18.62 -6.16 -30.75
C ALA A 620 -18.48 -7.13 -29.57
N SER A 621 -17.72 -8.22 -29.75
CA SER A 621 -17.43 -9.16 -28.67
C SER A 621 -16.01 -9.73 -28.75
N ALA A 622 -15.53 -10.24 -27.62
CA ALA A 622 -14.37 -11.12 -27.53
C ALA A 622 -14.79 -12.38 -26.77
N GLN A 623 -14.51 -13.57 -27.32
CA GLN A 623 -14.91 -14.86 -26.73
C GLN A 623 -16.36 -14.91 -26.23
N GLY A 624 -17.30 -14.51 -27.09
CA GLY A 624 -18.73 -14.39 -26.76
C GLY A 624 -19.54 -13.87 -27.95
N THR A 625 -20.86 -13.71 -27.77
CA THR A 625 -21.70 -12.92 -28.69
C THR A 625 -22.19 -11.66 -27.99
N ALA A 626 -22.49 -10.62 -28.78
CA ALA A 626 -23.05 -9.37 -28.31
C ALA A 626 -24.03 -8.81 -29.35
N SER A 627 -25.09 -8.17 -28.89
CA SER A 627 -25.95 -7.31 -29.73
C SER A 627 -26.39 -6.08 -28.93
N VAL A 628 -26.63 -4.98 -29.62
CA VAL A 628 -27.14 -3.74 -29.03
C VAL A 628 -28.46 -3.35 -29.69
N GLY A 629 -29.33 -2.68 -28.94
CA GLY A 629 -30.53 -2.08 -29.48
C GLY A 629 -31.22 -1.16 -28.48
N THR A 630 -31.77 -0.06 -28.98
CA THR A 630 -32.51 0.92 -28.20
C THR A 630 -33.85 0.34 -27.73
N VAL A 631 -34.22 0.59 -26.47
CA VAL A 631 -35.46 0.12 -25.83
C VAL A 631 -36.14 1.24 -25.04
N PRO A 632 -37.47 1.26 -24.89
CA PRO A 632 -38.14 2.17 -23.96
C PRO A 632 -37.68 1.93 -22.51
N ALA A 633 -37.42 3.00 -21.78
CA ALA A 633 -36.81 3.01 -20.45
C ALA A 633 -37.43 4.09 -19.53
N ALA A 634 -38.75 4.29 -19.63
CA ALA A 634 -39.50 5.23 -18.78
C ALA A 634 -39.54 4.85 -17.29
N ASP A 635 -39.03 3.67 -16.92
CA ASP A 635 -38.86 3.20 -15.55
C ASP A 635 -37.53 3.64 -14.91
N ARG A 636 -36.62 4.23 -15.69
CA ARG A 636 -35.35 4.77 -15.20
C ARG A 636 -35.61 5.98 -14.27
N PRO A 637 -35.03 6.04 -13.06
CA PRO A 637 -35.31 7.13 -12.12
C PRO A 637 -35.04 8.53 -12.69
N GLY A 638 -36.02 9.42 -12.58
CA GLY A 638 -35.96 10.77 -13.14
C GLY A 638 -36.11 10.87 -14.66
N ALA A 639 -36.56 9.82 -15.34
CA ALA A 639 -36.77 9.82 -16.79
C ALA A 639 -38.03 10.59 -17.21
N PRO A 640 -38.04 11.22 -18.41
CA PRO A 640 -39.27 11.55 -19.09
C PRO A 640 -40.00 10.27 -19.56
N ALA A 641 -41.30 10.37 -19.83
CA ALA A 641 -42.14 9.19 -20.12
C ALA A 641 -41.85 8.52 -21.48
N ASP A 642 -41.12 9.20 -22.36
CA ASP A 642 -40.69 8.79 -23.69
C ASP A 642 -39.20 8.40 -23.78
N ASN A 643 -38.51 8.35 -22.64
CA ASN A 643 -37.10 7.97 -22.51
C ASN A 643 -36.79 6.58 -23.09
N HIS A 644 -35.67 6.47 -23.80
CA HIS A 644 -35.10 5.21 -24.25
C HIS A 644 -33.74 4.96 -23.61
N ALA A 645 -33.19 3.76 -23.81
CA ALA A 645 -31.88 3.36 -23.32
C ALA A 645 -31.27 2.28 -24.21
N LEU A 646 -29.94 2.10 -24.16
CA LEU A 646 -29.23 1.09 -24.95
C LEU A 646 -29.18 -0.25 -24.21
N ARG A 647 -29.91 -1.25 -24.70
CA ARG A 647 -29.77 -2.62 -24.23
C ARG A 647 -28.58 -3.31 -24.91
N LEU A 648 -27.62 -3.78 -24.11
CA LEU A 648 -26.56 -4.70 -24.51
C LEU A 648 -26.94 -6.12 -24.09
N THR A 649 -27.23 -7.00 -25.05
CA THR A 649 -27.42 -8.44 -24.82
C THR A 649 -26.11 -9.18 -25.07
N TYR A 650 -25.79 -10.18 -24.26
CA TYR A 650 -24.54 -10.94 -24.35
C TYR A 650 -24.75 -12.45 -24.07
N ASP A 651 -23.84 -13.26 -24.60
CA ASP A 651 -23.72 -14.68 -24.25
C ASP A 651 -22.24 -15.09 -24.19
N PHE A 652 -21.80 -15.48 -23.00
CA PHE A 652 -20.46 -16.02 -22.70
C PHE A 652 -20.49 -17.53 -22.40
N THR A 653 -21.65 -18.19 -22.53
CA THR A 653 -21.84 -19.60 -22.16
C THR A 653 -20.92 -20.51 -22.96
N GLY A 654 -20.17 -21.37 -22.25
CA GLY A 654 -19.23 -22.31 -22.87
C GLY A 654 -18.03 -21.67 -23.58
N LYS A 655 -17.72 -20.39 -23.32
CA LYS A 655 -16.58 -19.68 -23.91
C LYS A 655 -15.35 -19.74 -22.98
N PRO A 656 -14.15 -20.08 -23.50
CA PRO A 656 -12.93 -20.14 -22.70
C PRO A 656 -12.30 -18.75 -22.48
N SER A 657 -11.43 -18.64 -21.48
CA SER A 657 -10.64 -17.44 -21.16
C SER A 657 -11.52 -16.22 -20.82
N THR A 658 -11.01 -14.99 -20.94
CA THR A 658 -11.79 -13.77 -20.68
C THR A 658 -12.75 -13.49 -21.84
N SER A 659 -14.02 -13.28 -21.51
CA SER A 659 -15.07 -12.90 -22.45
C SER A 659 -15.44 -11.42 -22.26
N ALA A 660 -15.86 -10.75 -23.33
CA ALA A 660 -16.36 -9.38 -23.26
C ALA A 660 -17.42 -9.10 -24.34
N ALA A 661 -18.37 -8.24 -24.01
CA ALA A 661 -19.39 -7.71 -24.91
C ALA A 661 -19.35 -6.18 -24.86
N TYR A 662 -19.21 -5.54 -26.01
CA TYR A 662 -18.95 -4.11 -26.16
C TYR A 662 -20.11 -3.41 -26.87
N ALA A 663 -20.61 -2.33 -26.28
CA ALA A 663 -21.34 -1.27 -26.96
C ALA A 663 -20.33 -0.22 -27.44
N VAL A 664 -20.11 -0.15 -28.75
CA VAL A 664 -19.09 0.69 -29.40
C VAL A 664 -19.76 1.91 -30.01
N ALA A 665 -19.27 3.10 -29.65
CA ALA A 665 -19.77 4.36 -30.21
C ALA A 665 -19.35 4.48 -31.68
N SER A 666 -20.23 5.02 -32.52
CA SER A 666 -19.95 5.23 -33.96
C SER A 666 -18.79 6.22 -34.23
N ALA A 667 -18.52 7.12 -33.29
CA ALA A 667 -17.32 7.95 -33.23
C ALA A 667 -16.79 8.05 -31.79
N PRO A 668 -15.48 8.23 -31.56
CA PRO A 668 -14.93 8.49 -30.23
C PRO A 668 -15.59 9.71 -29.57
N ILE A 669 -16.20 9.52 -28.40
CA ILE A 669 -16.84 10.59 -27.64
C ILE A 669 -15.76 11.36 -26.89
N THR A 670 -15.55 12.63 -27.21
CA THR A 670 -14.57 13.46 -26.48
C THR A 670 -15.17 13.91 -25.16
N LEU A 671 -14.47 13.63 -24.06
CA LEU A 671 -14.87 14.09 -22.73
C LEU A 671 -14.64 15.62 -22.63
N PRO A 672 -15.53 16.37 -21.96
CA PRO A 672 -15.29 17.77 -21.64
C PRO A 672 -14.01 17.94 -20.82
N ALA A 673 -13.22 18.97 -21.12
CA ALA A 673 -12.05 19.34 -20.34
C ALA A 673 -12.45 19.56 -18.87
N GLY A 674 -11.66 19.03 -17.93
CA GLY A 674 -11.98 19.07 -16.50
C GLY A 674 -12.93 17.97 -15.99
N THR A 675 -13.29 16.98 -16.82
CA THR A 675 -14.01 15.77 -16.36
C THR A 675 -13.28 15.12 -15.16
N LYS A 676 -14.02 14.82 -14.08
CA LYS A 676 -13.51 14.16 -12.87
C LYS A 676 -14.10 12.78 -12.64
N ARG A 677 -15.35 12.57 -13.05
CA ARG A 677 -16.02 11.27 -12.95
C ARG A 677 -16.77 10.97 -14.23
N LEU A 678 -17.00 9.69 -14.50
CA LEU A 678 -18.04 9.26 -15.43
C LEU A 678 -19.16 8.61 -14.62
N ALA A 679 -20.40 8.99 -14.93
CA ALA A 679 -21.61 8.40 -14.38
C ALA A 679 -22.41 7.71 -15.50
N LEU A 680 -23.08 6.60 -15.18
CA LEU A 680 -23.91 5.85 -16.11
C LEU A 680 -25.09 5.23 -15.35
N TRP A 681 -26.30 5.34 -15.88
CA TRP A 681 -27.44 4.57 -15.37
C TRP A 681 -27.44 3.16 -15.97
N VAL A 682 -27.60 2.16 -15.10
CA VAL A 682 -27.50 0.74 -15.46
C VAL A 682 -28.67 -0.03 -14.88
N ASN A 683 -29.49 -0.60 -15.75
CA ASN A 683 -30.44 -1.65 -15.37
C ASN A 683 -29.67 -2.99 -15.34
N GLY A 684 -29.38 -3.46 -14.13
CA GLY A 684 -28.58 -4.67 -13.91
C GLY A 684 -29.40 -5.96 -14.06
N ASP A 685 -28.72 -7.07 -14.37
CA ASP A 685 -29.29 -8.42 -14.45
C ASP A 685 -28.81 -9.36 -13.31
N GLY A 686 -28.04 -8.85 -12.36
CA GLY A 686 -27.50 -9.59 -11.21
C GLY A 686 -26.47 -10.68 -11.57
N ARG A 687 -25.88 -10.65 -12.78
CA ARG A 687 -24.98 -11.71 -13.27
C ARG A 687 -23.52 -11.59 -12.85
N GLY A 688 -23.16 -10.55 -12.09
CA GLY A 688 -21.86 -10.43 -11.43
C GLY A 688 -20.68 -10.01 -12.32
N HIS A 689 -20.93 -9.64 -13.58
CA HIS A 689 -19.87 -9.24 -14.52
C HIS A 689 -19.25 -7.88 -14.19
N TRP A 690 -18.05 -7.63 -14.72
CA TRP A 690 -17.42 -6.30 -14.67
C TRP A 690 -18.10 -5.37 -15.66
N LEU A 691 -18.32 -4.10 -15.28
CA LEU A 691 -18.82 -3.04 -16.16
C LEU A 691 -17.78 -1.93 -16.30
N ARG A 692 -17.41 -1.61 -17.54
CA ARG A 692 -16.26 -0.78 -17.88
C ARG A 692 -16.52 0.12 -19.09
N ALA A 693 -15.66 1.11 -19.26
CA ALA A 693 -15.48 1.84 -20.51
C ALA A 693 -14.02 1.75 -20.99
N MET A 694 -13.78 2.05 -22.26
CA MET A 694 -12.43 2.18 -22.80
C MET A 694 -12.14 3.65 -23.13
N LEU A 695 -11.09 4.19 -22.52
CA LEU A 695 -10.64 5.58 -22.67
C LEU A 695 -9.32 5.67 -23.44
N ARG A 696 -9.02 6.86 -23.97
CA ARG A 696 -7.76 7.21 -24.64
C ARG A 696 -7.52 8.71 -24.61
N SER A 697 -6.38 9.15 -24.08
CA SER A 697 -5.77 10.48 -24.33
C SER A 697 -4.67 10.41 -25.38
N GLN A 698 -4.06 11.55 -25.72
CA GLN A 698 -2.70 11.57 -26.28
C GLN A 698 -1.75 10.70 -25.43
N GLY A 699 -0.78 10.07 -26.10
CA GLY A 699 0.20 9.15 -25.51
C GLY A 699 -0.32 7.76 -25.12
N THR A 700 -1.50 7.68 -24.51
CA THR A 700 -2.07 6.42 -24.02
C THR A 700 -2.66 5.52 -25.12
N THR A 701 -2.72 4.21 -24.87
CA THR A 701 -3.45 3.25 -25.71
C THR A 701 -4.44 2.46 -24.87
N ASN A 702 -5.74 2.58 -25.17
CA ASN A 702 -6.82 1.73 -24.63
C ASN A 702 -6.79 1.54 -23.09
N VAL A 703 -7.01 2.61 -22.34
CA VAL A 703 -7.03 2.56 -20.86
C VAL A 703 -8.44 2.13 -20.38
N PRO A 704 -8.58 1.03 -19.63
CA PRO A 704 -9.88 0.59 -19.12
C PRO A 704 -10.30 1.43 -17.91
N PHE A 705 -11.46 2.08 -18.02
CA PHE A 705 -12.16 2.72 -16.91
C PHE A 705 -13.18 1.74 -16.31
N THR A 706 -13.30 1.64 -14.98
CA THR A 706 -14.24 0.70 -14.33
C THR A 706 -15.36 1.45 -13.62
N PHE A 707 -16.61 1.20 -14.03
CA PHE A 707 -17.81 1.65 -13.32
C PHE A 707 -18.18 0.72 -12.17
N SER A 708 -18.03 -0.59 -12.36
CA SER A 708 -18.18 -1.60 -11.30
C SER A 708 -17.38 -2.86 -11.62
N THR A 709 -16.78 -3.47 -10.59
CA THR A 709 -16.18 -4.82 -10.68
C THR A 709 -17.19 -5.94 -10.47
N THR A 710 -18.46 -5.64 -10.18
CA THR A 710 -19.52 -6.65 -10.02
C THR A 710 -20.89 -5.99 -10.28
N VAL A 711 -21.65 -6.48 -11.26
CA VAL A 711 -23.07 -6.12 -11.45
C VAL A 711 -23.94 -7.21 -10.81
N ASP A 712 -24.05 -7.17 -9.50
CA ASP A 712 -24.81 -8.12 -8.66
C ASP A 712 -26.25 -7.67 -8.37
N TRP A 713 -26.62 -6.44 -8.73
CA TRP A 713 -27.97 -5.91 -8.57
C TRP A 713 -28.87 -6.17 -9.79
N THR A 714 -30.17 -6.16 -9.54
CA THR A 714 -31.21 -6.04 -10.57
C THR A 714 -31.89 -4.67 -10.50
N GLY A 715 -32.40 -4.17 -11.62
CA GLY A 715 -33.04 -2.85 -11.70
C GLY A 715 -32.05 -1.71 -11.90
N TRP A 716 -32.58 -0.49 -12.00
CA TRP A 716 -31.81 0.72 -12.30
C TRP A 716 -30.97 1.22 -11.12
N ARG A 717 -29.67 1.38 -11.36
CA ARG A 717 -28.70 2.02 -10.44
C ARG A 717 -27.79 2.94 -11.24
N GLN A 718 -27.53 4.15 -10.73
CA GLN A 718 -26.45 4.98 -11.25
C GLN A 718 -25.13 4.45 -10.68
N VAL A 719 -24.19 4.16 -11.57
CA VAL A 719 -22.80 3.83 -11.22
C VAL A 719 -21.91 5.00 -11.59
N VAL A 720 -20.95 5.32 -10.73
CA VAL A 720 -20.05 6.46 -10.87
C VAL A 720 -18.63 5.98 -10.57
N GLY A 721 -17.66 6.39 -11.39
CA GLY A 721 -16.24 6.14 -11.15
C GLY A 721 -15.41 7.40 -11.36
N ASP A 722 -14.37 7.57 -10.55
CA ASP A 722 -13.40 8.66 -10.73
C ASP A 722 -12.51 8.39 -11.95
N LEU A 723 -12.27 9.44 -12.74
CA LEU A 723 -11.35 9.41 -13.86
C LEU A 723 -9.91 9.29 -13.31
N PRO A 724 -9.10 8.30 -13.75
CA PRO A 724 -7.72 8.18 -13.28
C PRO A 724 -6.89 9.43 -13.59
N SER A 725 -5.85 9.68 -12.80
CA SER A 725 -4.85 10.70 -13.12
C SER A 725 -3.99 10.30 -14.33
N GLY A 726 -3.13 11.20 -14.80
CA GLY A 726 -2.16 10.93 -15.87
C GLY A 726 -2.68 11.08 -17.31
N PHE A 727 -3.99 11.05 -17.54
CA PHE A 727 -4.55 11.41 -18.85
C PHE A 727 -4.25 12.87 -19.22
N SER A 728 -3.99 13.11 -20.51
CA SER A 728 -3.85 14.44 -21.11
C SER A 728 -5.06 14.77 -21.99
N ASP A 729 -5.57 15.99 -21.98
CA ASP A 729 -6.65 16.36 -22.89
C ASP A 729 -6.17 16.40 -24.37
N PRO A 730 -7.02 16.06 -25.35
CA PRO A 730 -8.40 15.59 -25.20
C PRO A 730 -8.48 14.10 -24.85
N ILE A 731 -9.33 13.77 -23.87
CA ILE A 731 -9.66 12.38 -23.51
C ILE A 731 -10.87 11.92 -24.33
N THR A 732 -10.83 10.69 -24.84
CA THR A 732 -11.89 10.10 -25.68
C THR A 732 -12.37 8.76 -25.12
N LEU A 733 -13.69 8.58 -25.03
CA LEU A 733 -14.35 7.31 -24.73
C LEU A 733 -14.71 6.60 -26.05
N LEU A 734 -14.36 5.32 -26.16
CA LEU A 734 -14.52 4.53 -27.39
C LEU A 734 -15.71 3.56 -27.32
N ARG A 735 -15.98 3.02 -26.13
CA ARG A 735 -16.96 1.93 -25.91
C ARG A 735 -17.26 1.75 -24.43
N VAL A 736 -18.49 1.38 -24.11
CA VAL A 736 -18.91 0.81 -22.82
C VAL A 736 -18.98 -0.70 -23.00
N TYR A 737 -18.58 -1.48 -22.01
CA TYR A 737 -18.51 -2.93 -22.15
C TYR A 737 -18.63 -3.67 -20.83
N ILE A 738 -19.08 -4.92 -20.91
CA ILE A 738 -18.95 -5.86 -19.81
C ILE A 738 -17.86 -6.89 -20.09
N ALA A 739 -17.24 -7.40 -19.03
CA ALA A 739 -16.24 -8.46 -19.12
C ALA A 739 -16.43 -9.52 -18.04
N GLU A 740 -16.08 -10.76 -18.39
CA GLU A 740 -16.10 -11.91 -17.49
C GLU A 740 -14.80 -12.71 -17.63
N THR A 741 -13.97 -12.69 -16.58
CA THR A 741 -12.67 -13.37 -16.49
C THR A 741 -12.80 -14.78 -15.89
N SER A 742 -13.78 -14.98 -15.00
CA SER A 742 -14.06 -16.26 -14.35
C SER A 742 -14.59 -17.29 -15.33
N GLN A 743 -14.03 -18.50 -15.27
CA GLN A 743 -14.52 -19.64 -16.04
C GLN A 743 -15.79 -20.25 -15.42
N THR A 744 -16.08 -19.98 -14.13
CA THR A 744 -17.26 -20.52 -13.43
C THR A 744 -18.49 -19.64 -13.54
N ASN A 745 -18.35 -18.38 -13.97
CA ASN A 745 -19.47 -17.44 -14.16
C ASN A 745 -19.81 -17.17 -15.64
N LYS A 746 -19.51 -18.13 -16.54
CA LYS A 746 -19.80 -18.02 -17.97
C LYS A 746 -21.29 -18.19 -18.26
N ASN A 747 -22.03 -17.07 -18.20
CA ASN A 747 -23.47 -17.01 -18.37
C ASN A 747 -23.90 -16.08 -19.54
N ALA A 748 -25.21 -15.86 -19.68
CA ALA A 748 -25.82 -15.01 -20.68
C ALA A 748 -26.88 -14.11 -20.03
N GLY A 749 -27.07 -12.91 -20.57
CA GLY A 749 -27.95 -11.91 -19.98
C GLY A 749 -28.08 -10.64 -20.82
N GLN A 750 -28.51 -9.57 -20.17
CA GLN A 750 -28.68 -8.26 -20.80
C GLN A 750 -28.57 -7.15 -19.75
N LEU A 751 -27.82 -6.10 -20.06
CA LEU A 751 -27.84 -4.86 -19.29
C LEU A 751 -28.45 -3.76 -20.15
N THR A 752 -29.07 -2.76 -19.52
CA THR A 752 -29.55 -1.57 -20.22
C THR A 752 -28.82 -0.34 -19.67
N PHE A 753 -28.31 0.50 -20.57
CA PHE A 753 -27.48 1.67 -20.28
C PHE A 753 -28.20 2.95 -20.67
N ASP A 754 -28.21 3.94 -19.79
CA ASP A 754 -28.88 5.23 -19.97
C ASP A 754 -28.02 6.39 -19.40
N ALA A 755 -28.21 7.61 -19.90
CA ALA A 755 -27.61 8.86 -19.42
C ALA A 755 -26.12 8.76 -19.01
N LEU A 756 -25.26 8.37 -19.97
CA LEU A 756 -23.80 8.42 -19.81
C LEU A 756 -23.37 9.88 -19.70
N THR A 757 -22.75 10.24 -18.58
CA THR A 757 -22.53 11.63 -18.17
C THR A 757 -21.09 11.82 -17.70
N ALA A 758 -20.44 12.90 -18.11
CA ALA A 758 -19.20 13.39 -17.51
C ALA A 758 -19.54 14.33 -16.36
N GLN A 759 -19.02 14.07 -15.16
CA GLN A 759 -19.12 15.02 -14.06
C GLN A 759 -17.89 15.93 -14.10
N VAL A 760 -18.09 17.18 -14.47
CA VAL A 760 -17.04 18.14 -14.85
C VAL A 760 -16.83 19.16 -13.74
N GLY A 761 -15.58 19.31 -13.32
CA GLY A 761 -15.15 20.37 -12.42
C GLY A 761 -14.48 21.49 -13.21
N GLN A 762 -14.69 22.74 -12.80
CA GLN A 762 -13.79 23.81 -13.25
C GLN A 762 -12.39 23.52 -12.72
N GLN A 763 -11.40 23.38 -13.60
CA GLN A 763 -10.00 23.17 -13.23
C GLN A 763 -9.18 24.41 -13.62
N PRO A 764 -8.65 25.19 -12.67
CA PRO A 764 -7.57 26.12 -12.98
C PRO A 764 -6.33 25.34 -13.40
N ASP A 765 -5.54 25.91 -14.32
CA ASP A 765 -4.29 25.28 -14.76
C ASP A 765 -3.30 25.16 -13.58
N THR A 766 -2.87 23.92 -13.33
CA THR A 766 -1.91 23.53 -12.30
C THR A 766 -0.68 22.82 -12.87
N ALA A 767 -0.50 22.82 -14.20
CA ALA A 767 0.65 22.22 -14.85
C ALA A 767 1.93 23.05 -14.55
N GLU A 768 2.68 22.62 -13.54
CA GLU A 768 4.04 23.12 -13.34
C GLU A 768 5.02 22.38 -14.27
N ALA A 769 6.03 23.11 -14.77
CA ALA A 769 7.09 22.49 -15.56
C ALA A 769 7.89 21.49 -14.70
N PRO A 770 8.40 20.39 -15.28
CA PRO A 770 9.28 19.47 -14.57
C PRO A 770 10.47 20.20 -13.95
N GLN A 771 10.72 19.97 -12.67
CA GLN A 771 11.80 20.66 -11.93
C GLN A 771 13.16 20.06 -12.31
N PRO A 772 14.13 20.85 -12.85
CA PRO A 772 15.40 20.32 -13.30
C PRO A 772 16.24 19.67 -12.21
N ASP A 773 16.71 18.44 -12.47
CA ASP A 773 17.73 17.78 -11.65
C ASP A 773 19.13 17.94 -12.27
N PRO A 774 20.19 18.23 -11.48
CA PRO A 774 21.56 18.34 -11.99
C PRO A 774 22.08 17.11 -12.75
N TYR A 775 21.47 15.94 -12.61
CA TYR A 775 21.78 14.76 -13.41
C TYR A 775 21.65 15.05 -14.91
N VAL A 776 20.59 15.73 -15.37
CA VAL A 776 20.43 16.07 -16.80
C VAL A 776 21.29 17.28 -17.14
N ILE A 777 22.13 17.14 -18.16
CA ILE A 777 22.96 18.23 -18.68
C ILE A 777 22.10 19.11 -19.58
N GLU A 778 21.54 20.18 -19.02
CA GLU A 778 20.87 21.18 -19.86
C GLU A 778 21.88 21.96 -20.73
N GLN A 779 23.10 22.23 -20.24
CA GLN A 779 24.04 23.14 -20.91
C GLN A 779 25.47 22.59 -20.98
N GLY A 780 25.97 22.40 -22.21
CA GLY A 780 27.29 21.83 -22.50
C GLY A 780 27.19 20.33 -22.82
N GLY A 781 28.27 19.60 -22.55
CA GLY A 781 28.28 18.13 -22.68
C GLY A 781 28.84 17.45 -21.43
N ILE A 782 29.00 16.13 -21.48
CA ILE A 782 29.52 15.33 -20.36
C ILE A 782 30.86 15.89 -19.83
N PRO A 783 30.99 16.19 -18.52
CA PRO A 783 32.22 16.76 -17.97
C PRO A 783 33.43 15.84 -18.13
N HIS A 784 34.59 16.43 -18.47
CA HIS A 784 35.85 15.71 -18.65
C HIS A 784 36.26 14.85 -17.45
N GLY A 785 36.99 13.75 -17.71
CA GLY A 785 37.51 12.83 -16.69
C GLY A 785 36.50 11.77 -16.23
N ARG A 786 35.31 11.75 -16.83
CA ARG A 786 34.28 10.71 -16.66
C ARG A 786 34.43 9.63 -17.72
N TRP A 787 33.96 8.43 -17.39
CA TRP A 787 33.68 7.39 -18.37
C TRP A 787 32.17 7.33 -18.63
N THR A 788 31.77 6.78 -19.77
CA THR A 788 30.40 6.88 -20.30
C THR A 788 29.76 5.52 -20.51
N PHE A 789 28.44 5.45 -20.41
CA PHE A 789 27.63 4.33 -20.92
C PHE A 789 26.34 4.87 -21.52
N ALA A 790 25.84 4.23 -22.59
CA ALA A 790 24.57 4.60 -23.22
C ALA A 790 23.43 3.76 -22.63
N VAL A 791 22.26 4.37 -22.44
CA VAL A 791 21.03 3.69 -21.99
C VAL A 791 19.92 3.90 -23.02
N LEU A 792 19.35 2.81 -23.50
CA LEU A 792 18.21 2.77 -24.41
C LEU A 792 17.11 1.89 -23.78
N SER A 793 15.86 2.21 -24.07
CA SER A 793 14.68 1.51 -23.55
C SER A 793 13.56 1.56 -24.58
N ASP A 794 12.66 0.57 -24.54
CA ASP A 794 11.40 0.58 -25.30
C ASP A 794 11.64 0.82 -26.81
N LEU A 795 12.51 0.00 -27.42
CA LEU A 795 12.81 0.06 -28.85
C LEU A 795 11.68 -0.57 -29.69
N HIS A 796 10.92 -1.53 -29.15
CA HIS A 796 9.76 -2.18 -29.77
C HIS A 796 9.91 -2.52 -31.26
N VAL A 797 11.02 -3.15 -31.64
CA VAL A 797 11.21 -3.64 -33.01
C VAL A 797 10.37 -4.90 -33.24
N SER A 798 9.77 -5.04 -34.41
CA SER A 798 9.03 -6.25 -34.79
C SER A 798 9.34 -6.66 -36.21
N ALA A 799 9.68 -7.94 -36.40
CA ALA A 799 9.88 -8.52 -37.72
C ALA A 799 8.56 -8.58 -38.52
N ALA A 800 7.41 -8.59 -37.85
CA ALA A 800 6.11 -8.49 -38.50
C ALA A 800 5.83 -7.09 -39.08
N ALA A 801 6.35 -6.03 -38.43
CA ALA A 801 6.31 -4.66 -38.95
C ALA A 801 7.42 -4.39 -39.99
N GLY A 802 8.49 -5.18 -39.97
CA GLY A 802 9.61 -5.12 -40.91
C GLY A 802 10.73 -4.16 -40.49
N PRO A 803 11.91 -4.25 -41.14
CA PRO A 803 13.07 -3.41 -40.82
C PRO A 803 12.87 -1.94 -41.21
N ASP A 804 11.92 -1.64 -42.12
CA ASP A 804 11.51 -0.29 -42.50
C ASP A 804 10.31 0.22 -41.68
N SER A 805 10.05 -0.37 -40.51
CA SER A 805 9.10 0.20 -39.54
C SER A 805 9.69 1.44 -38.84
N PHE A 806 8.81 2.31 -38.32
CA PHE A 806 9.23 3.47 -37.53
C PHE A 806 10.14 3.06 -36.37
N SER A 807 9.75 2.04 -35.59
CA SER A 807 10.51 1.58 -34.43
C SER A 807 11.87 0.99 -34.81
N ALA A 808 11.96 0.22 -35.90
CA ALA A 808 13.24 -0.29 -36.40
C ALA A 808 14.19 0.83 -36.90
N ARG A 809 13.66 1.87 -37.57
CA ARG A 809 14.45 3.06 -37.95
C ARG A 809 14.91 3.88 -36.74
N GLN A 810 14.04 4.09 -35.75
CA GLN A 810 14.41 4.79 -34.51
C GLN A 810 15.46 3.99 -33.71
N ALA A 811 15.32 2.65 -33.66
CA ALA A 811 16.31 1.77 -33.05
C ALA A 811 17.69 1.89 -33.73
N ALA A 812 17.74 1.79 -35.07
CA ALA A 812 18.96 1.98 -35.84
C ALA A 812 19.61 3.36 -35.57
N LEU A 813 18.82 4.44 -35.67
CA LEU A 813 19.29 5.80 -35.40
C LEU A 813 19.82 5.98 -33.97
N ALA A 814 19.11 5.43 -32.98
CA ALA A 814 19.52 5.51 -31.57
C ALA A 814 20.80 4.71 -31.31
N LEU A 815 20.97 3.53 -31.92
CA LEU A 815 22.18 2.73 -31.83
C LEU A 815 23.37 3.44 -32.49
N ASP A 816 23.20 3.99 -33.69
CA ASP A 816 24.24 4.78 -34.39
C ASP A 816 24.68 5.99 -33.55
N GLN A 817 23.71 6.76 -33.01
CA GLN A 817 24.00 7.90 -32.15
C GLN A 817 24.65 7.50 -30.82
N ALA A 818 24.25 6.37 -30.23
CA ALA A 818 24.83 5.83 -29.01
C ALA A 818 26.29 5.42 -29.24
N VAL A 819 26.57 4.67 -30.31
CA VAL A 819 27.94 4.27 -30.70
C VAL A 819 28.81 5.50 -31.02
N ALA A 820 28.28 6.48 -31.73
CA ALA A 820 28.96 7.74 -32.03
C ALA A 820 29.26 8.61 -30.79
N SER A 821 28.71 8.27 -29.62
CA SER A 821 29.04 8.93 -28.34
C SER A 821 30.19 8.28 -27.56
N GLU A 822 30.84 7.27 -28.16
CA GLU A 822 31.98 6.51 -27.62
C GLU A 822 31.77 6.00 -26.16
N PRO A 823 30.67 5.28 -25.87
CA PRO A 823 30.44 4.71 -24.54
C PRO A 823 31.37 3.52 -24.27
N ASP A 824 31.63 3.23 -22.99
CA ASP A 824 32.34 2.01 -22.58
C ASP A 824 31.48 0.75 -22.80
N PHE A 825 30.15 0.87 -22.73
CA PHE A 825 29.16 -0.17 -23.02
C PHE A 825 27.75 0.44 -23.25
N ILE A 826 26.85 -0.35 -23.82
CA ILE A 826 25.42 -0.04 -23.99
C ILE A 826 24.60 -0.85 -22.98
N LEU A 827 23.61 -0.22 -22.35
CA LEU A 827 22.57 -0.85 -21.52
C LEU A 827 21.21 -0.71 -22.21
N ILE A 828 20.63 -1.84 -22.61
CA ILE A 828 19.22 -1.94 -22.99
C ILE A 828 18.40 -2.25 -21.73
N ASN A 829 17.39 -1.43 -21.44
CA ASN A 829 16.58 -1.54 -20.23
C ASN A 829 15.15 -2.07 -20.50
N GLY A 830 15.06 -3.15 -21.26
CA GLY A 830 13.83 -3.85 -21.60
C GLY A 830 13.13 -3.36 -22.87
N ASP A 831 12.23 -4.19 -23.36
CA ASP A 831 11.38 -3.98 -24.53
C ASP A 831 12.17 -3.54 -25.77
N PHE A 832 13.24 -4.28 -26.09
CA PHE A 832 13.91 -4.13 -27.38
C PHE A 832 12.94 -4.59 -28.48
N VAL A 833 12.33 -5.74 -28.27
CA VAL A 833 11.35 -6.36 -29.18
C VAL A 833 9.92 -5.97 -28.82
N ASP A 834 9.01 -5.95 -29.79
CA ASP A 834 7.58 -5.76 -29.52
C ASP A 834 6.85 -7.08 -29.19
N ASN A 835 7.46 -8.24 -29.46
CA ASN A 835 6.93 -9.56 -29.10
C ASN A 835 8.07 -10.55 -28.82
N ASN A 836 7.79 -11.61 -28.05
CA ASN A 836 8.75 -12.68 -27.72
C ASN A 836 8.99 -13.71 -28.86
N GLY A 837 8.77 -13.32 -30.12
CA GLY A 837 8.93 -14.18 -31.28
C GLY A 837 10.40 -14.35 -31.68
N ALA A 838 10.80 -15.57 -32.08
CA ALA A 838 12.17 -15.83 -32.55
C ALA A 838 12.61 -14.93 -33.73
N ALA A 839 11.68 -14.48 -34.57
CA ALA A 839 11.95 -13.52 -35.64
C ALA A 839 12.22 -12.10 -35.13
N ASP A 840 11.54 -11.66 -34.06
CA ASP A 840 11.75 -10.35 -33.44
C ASP A 840 13.11 -10.31 -32.73
N PHE A 841 13.50 -11.38 -32.03
CA PHE A 841 14.85 -11.53 -31.47
C PHE A 841 15.93 -11.56 -32.56
N ALA A 842 15.72 -12.28 -33.67
CA ALA A 842 16.66 -12.29 -34.79
C ALA A 842 16.80 -10.91 -35.46
N LEU A 843 15.74 -10.09 -35.49
CA LEU A 843 15.80 -8.69 -35.93
C LEU A 843 16.58 -7.82 -34.94
N ALA A 844 16.38 -8.00 -33.62
CA ALA A 844 17.12 -7.28 -32.59
C ALA A 844 18.63 -7.59 -32.64
N ASP A 845 19.01 -8.86 -32.70
CA ASP A 845 20.42 -9.27 -32.83
C ASP A 845 21.03 -8.82 -34.17
N LYS A 846 20.24 -8.77 -35.27
CA LYS A 846 20.68 -8.18 -36.54
C LYS A 846 20.95 -6.68 -36.40
N LEU A 847 20.05 -5.91 -35.78
CA LEU A 847 20.25 -4.48 -35.54
C LEU A 847 21.49 -4.22 -34.66
N LEU A 848 21.69 -5.03 -33.61
CA LEU A 848 22.91 -4.99 -32.82
C LEU A 848 24.15 -5.31 -33.66
N GLY A 849 24.12 -6.34 -34.51
CA GLY A 849 25.25 -6.72 -35.36
C GLY A 849 25.58 -5.73 -36.48
N ASP A 850 24.58 -5.03 -37.01
CA ASP A 850 24.74 -4.05 -38.09
C ASP A 850 25.25 -2.69 -37.57
N HIS A 851 24.80 -2.27 -36.38
CA HIS A 851 25.06 -0.91 -35.84
C HIS A 851 26.06 -0.87 -34.68
N VAL A 852 26.21 -1.95 -33.88
CA VAL A 852 27.08 -1.96 -32.69
C VAL A 852 28.40 -2.69 -32.99
N PRO A 853 29.56 -2.04 -32.82
CA PRO A 853 30.86 -2.70 -32.99
C PRO A 853 31.00 -3.92 -32.07
N SER A 854 31.48 -5.05 -32.59
CA SER A 854 31.57 -6.32 -31.85
C SER A 854 32.46 -6.31 -30.60
N GLY A 855 33.28 -5.27 -30.42
CA GLY A 855 34.08 -5.03 -29.21
C GLY A 855 33.39 -4.18 -28.14
N LEU A 856 32.22 -3.58 -28.41
CA LEU A 856 31.46 -2.76 -27.47
C LEU A 856 30.44 -3.63 -26.73
N PRO A 857 30.54 -3.80 -25.39
CA PRO A 857 29.61 -4.65 -24.65
C PRO A 857 28.18 -4.11 -24.70
N VAL A 858 27.21 -5.02 -24.84
CA VAL A 858 25.78 -4.73 -24.74
C VAL A 858 25.20 -5.56 -23.60
N HIS A 859 24.74 -4.87 -22.55
CA HIS A 859 23.98 -5.45 -21.45
C HIS A 859 22.49 -5.27 -21.73
N TRP A 860 21.68 -6.29 -21.49
CA TRP A 860 20.24 -6.26 -21.81
C TRP A 860 19.46 -6.79 -20.62
N THR A 861 18.68 -5.90 -20.01
CA THR A 861 17.74 -6.21 -18.93
C THR A 861 16.39 -6.53 -19.56
N PRO A 862 15.72 -7.65 -19.28
CA PRO A 862 14.44 -7.98 -19.91
C PRO A 862 13.29 -7.11 -19.40
N GLY A 863 12.41 -6.70 -20.33
CA GLY A 863 11.09 -6.12 -20.08
C GLY A 863 9.96 -7.12 -20.32
N ASN A 864 8.72 -6.65 -20.29
CA ASN A 864 7.55 -7.52 -20.48
C ASN A 864 7.41 -8.02 -21.92
N HIS A 865 7.83 -7.26 -22.94
CA HIS A 865 7.73 -7.72 -24.33
C HIS A 865 8.73 -8.83 -24.68
N GLU A 866 9.87 -8.94 -23.98
CA GLU A 866 10.74 -10.12 -24.06
C GLU A 866 10.06 -11.41 -23.54
N ALA A 867 9.10 -11.29 -22.61
CA ALA A 867 8.26 -12.40 -22.13
C ALA A 867 6.96 -12.58 -22.93
N GLY A 868 6.57 -11.57 -23.71
CA GLY A 868 5.36 -11.52 -24.55
C GLY A 868 4.19 -10.80 -23.87
N LEU A 869 3.11 -10.54 -24.63
CA LEU A 869 1.97 -9.70 -24.22
C LEU A 869 1.12 -10.21 -23.03
N SER A 870 1.56 -11.24 -22.31
CA SER A 870 0.87 -11.80 -21.14
C SER A 870 1.71 -11.62 -19.87
N ALA A 871 1.10 -11.07 -18.81
CA ALA A 871 1.70 -10.92 -17.47
C ALA A 871 2.04 -12.27 -16.74
N THR A 872 1.98 -13.38 -17.47
CA THR A 872 2.30 -14.74 -17.03
C THR A 872 3.26 -15.46 -18.01
N GLY A 873 3.81 -14.74 -19.00
CA GLY A 873 4.79 -15.27 -19.93
C GLY A 873 6.14 -15.47 -19.24
N GLY A 874 6.90 -16.48 -19.66
CA GLY A 874 8.27 -16.72 -19.18
C GLY A 874 9.31 -16.26 -20.19
N LEU A 875 10.53 -16.02 -19.73
CA LEU A 875 11.66 -15.57 -20.57
C LEU A 875 12.34 -16.70 -21.37
N ASP A 876 11.81 -17.94 -21.38
CA ASP A 876 12.43 -19.08 -22.05
C ASP A 876 12.81 -18.80 -23.52
N ALA A 877 11.96 -18.07 -24.25
CA ALA A 877 12.23 -17.68 -25.63
C ALA A 877 13.41 -16.69 -25.74
N PHE A 878 13.44 -15.66 -24.88
CA PHE A 878 14.54 -14.69 -24.80
C PHE A 878 15.87 -15.35 -24.42
N LEU A 879 15.86 -16.19 -23.37
CA LEU A 879 17.04 -16.91 -22.88
C LEU A 879 17.60 -17.86 -23.95
N SER A 880 16.71 -18.57 -24.66
CA SER A 880 17.08 -19.53 -25.71
C SER A 880 17.58 -18.86 -26.99
N ALA A 881 16.93 -17.77 -27.42
CA ALA A 881 17.28 -17.07 -28.66
C ALA A 881 18.57 -16.24 -28.51
N THR A 882 18.73 -15.50 -27.41
CA THR A 882 19.83 -14.53 -27.23
C THR A 882 21.01 -15.09 -26.44
N GLY A 883 20.81 -16.14 -25.64
CA GLY A 883 21.80 -16.65 -24.69
C GLY A 883 22.13 -15.69 -23.53
N ARG A 884 21.38 -14.59 -23.38
CA ARG A 884 21.62 -13.56 -22.36
C ARG A 884 20.94 -13.94 -21.03
N PRO A 885 21.50 -13.57 -19.86
CA PRO A 885 20.86 -13.83 -18.58
C PRO A 885 19.72 -12.84 -18.31
N ASN A 886 18.71 -13.25 -17.54
CA ASN A 886 17.64 -12.33 -17.07
C ASN A 886 18.12 -11.39 -15.94
N LYS A 887 19.14 -11.81 -15.16
CA LYS A 887 19.75 -11.04 -14.06
C LYS A 887 21.27 -11.04 -14.17
N GLN A 888 21.92 -9.89 -13.97
CA GLN A 888 23.38 -9.74 -14.13
C GLN A 888 23.98 -8.82 -13.07
N VAL A 889 25.17 -9.17 -12.57
CA VAL A 889 25.95 -8.32 -11.66
C VAL A 889 27.37 -8.20 -12.19
N PHE A 890 27.88 -6.97 -12.32
CA PHE A 890 29.25 -6.71 -12.76
C PHE A 890 29.78 -5.39 -12.20
N ASP A 891 31.10 -5.26 -12.06
CA ASP A 891 31.76 -4.03 -11.64
C ASP A 891 32.50 -3.40 -12.82
N HIS A 892 32.27 -2.10 -13.07
CA HIS A 892 32.94 -1.35 -14.13
C HIS A 892 33.50 -0.04 -13.61
N LYS A 893 34.82 0.15 -13.76
CA LYS A 893 35.58 1.35 -13.33
C LYS A 893 35.20 1.88 -11.93
N GLY A 894 34.88 0.98 -11.00
CA GLY A 894 34.52 1.27 -9.61
C GLY A 894 33.02 1.46 -9.33
N THR A 895 32.12 1.24 -10.29
CA THR A 895 30.66 1.21 -10.07
C THR A 895 30.15 -0.22 -10.21
N ARG A 896 29.34 -0.69 -9.26
CA ARG A 896 28.63 -1.98 -9.39
C ARG A 896 27.32 -1.79 -10.13
N PHE A 897 27.09 -2.58 -11.15
CA PHE A 897 25.83 -2.71 -11.86
C PHE A 897 25.09 -3.96 -11.37
N ILE A 898 23.79 -3.80 -11.08
CA ILE A 898 22.88 -4.86 -10.66
C ILE A 898 21.66 -4.79 -11.58
N LEU A 899 21.62 -5.62 -12.61
CA LEU A 899 20.53 -5.70 -13.58
C LEU A 899 19.57 -6.81 -13.14
N LEU A 900 18.29 -6.46 -13.01
CA LEU A 900 17.23 -7.27 -12.42
C LEU A 900 16.04 -7.40 -13.38
N ASP A 901 15.35 -8.53 -13.27
CA ASP A 901 14.22 -8.92 -14.10
C ASP A 901 12.90 -8.42 -13.50
N SER A 902 12.12 -7.69 -14.28
CA SER A 902 10.78 -7.24 -13.87
C SER A 902 9.70 -7.55 -14.91
N HIS A 903 9.90 -8.51 -15.82
CA HIS A 903 9.00 -8.76 -16.95
C HIS A 903 7.51 -9.01 -16.60
N THR A 904 7.18 -9.37 -15.35
CA THR A 904 5.80 -9.56 -14.87
C THR A 904 5.20 -8.31 -14.21
N GLY A 905 5.96 -7.22 -14.09
CA GLY A 905 5.61 -6.06 -13.27
C GLY A 905 5.79 -6.29 -11.75
N ASP A 906 6.46 -7.36 -11.32
CA ASP A 906 6.77 -7.67 -9.91
C ASP A 906 8.04 -8.56 -9.81
N MET A 907 9.02 -8.15 -9.00
CA MET A 907 10.30 -8.86 -8.82
C MET A 907 10.15 -10.31 -8.34
N ARG A 908 9.17 -10.57 -7.47
CA ARG A 908 8.91 -11.88 -6.84
C ARG A 908 8.27 -12.85 -7.83
N THR A 909 7.44 -12.38 -8.75
CA THR A 909 6.83 -13.22 -9.79
C THR A 909 7.70 -13.38 -11.04
N SER A 910 8.56 -12.40 -11.36
CA SER A 910 9.57 -12.53 -12.40
C SER A 910 10.67 -13.52 -12.01
N ASP A 911 11.37 -13.27 -10.89
CA ASP A 911 12.42 -14.16 -10.39
C ASP A 911 12.65 -13.92 -8.90
N TRP A 912 12.06 -14.76 -8.03
CA TRP A 912 12.21 -14.58 -6.58
C TRP A 912 13.68 -14.54 -6.11
N GLU A 913 14.61 -15.26 -6.74
CA GLU A 913 16.01 -15.32 -6.27
C GLU A 913 16.68 -13.94 -6.31
N GLN A 914 16.18 -13.03 -7.15
CA GLN A 914 16.74 -11.70 -7.30
C GLN A 914 16.48 -10.78 -6.09
N VAL A 915 15.42 -11.05 -5.31
CA VAL A 915 15.08 -10.27 -4.11
C VAL A 915 16.15 -10.44 -3.00
N PRO A 916 16.54 -11.66 -2.57
CA PRO A 916 17.67 -11.85 -1.67
C PRO A 916 19.02 -11.56 -2.36
N LEU A 917 19.15 -11.70 -3.69
CA LEU A 917 20.35 -11.30 -4.43
C LEU A 917 20.63 -9.80 -4.28
N LEU A 918 19.65 -8.93 -4.53
CA LEU A 918 19.81 -7.48 -4.40
C LEU A 918 20.27 -7.10 -2.98
N LYS A 919 19.60 -7.65 -1.95
CA LYS A 919 19.98 -7.41 -0.54
C LYS A 919 21.42 -7.87 -0.25
N SER A 920 21.83 -9.00 -0.84
CA SER A 920 23.20 -9.55 -0.73
C SER A 920 24.24 -8.68 -1.46
N GLU A 921 23.95 -8.23 -2.68
CA GLU A 921 24.86 -7.40 -3.47
C GLU A 921 25.01 -5.99 -2.92
N LEU A 922 23.95 -5.37 -2.40
CA LEU A 922 24.06 -4.10 -1.67
C LEU A 922 24.95 -4.27 -0.42
N ALA A 923 24.82 -5.37 0.32
CA ALA A 923 25.66 -5.64 1.49
C ALA A 923 27.14 -5.88 1.11
N LYS A 924 27.41 -6.61 0.02
CA LYS A 924 28.77 -6.79 -0.53
C LYS A 924 29.36 -5.45 -1.01
N ALA A 925 28.59 -4.72 -1.83
CA ALA A 925 28.97 -3.42 -2.35
C ALA A 925 29.23 -2.39 -1.25
N ALA A 926 28.57 -2.49 -0.08
CA ALA A 926 28.83 -1.60 1.04
C ALA A 926 30.23 -1.84 1.65
N GLN A 927 30.63 -3.11 1.77
CA GLN A 927 31.90 -3.54 2.39
C GLN A 927 33.10 -3.42 1.44
N ASP A 928 32.90 -3.65 0.15
CA ASP A 928 33.96 -3.61 -0.86
C ASP A 928 34.51 -2.19 -1.05
N ARG A 929 35.83 -2.00 -0.90
CA ARG A 929 36.45 -0.67 -1.04
C ARG A 929 36.70 -0.27 -2.49
N SER A 930 36.70 -1.21 -3.44
CA SER A 930 36.85 -0.95 -4.87
C SER A 930 35.56 -0.39 -5.48
N VAL A 931 34.39 -0.81 -4.94
CA VAL A 931 33.09 -0.23 -5.29
C VAL A 931 32.93 1.16 -4.66
N THR A 932 32.75 2.16 -5.51
CA THR A 932 32.61 3.58 -5.14
C THR A 932 31.19 4.10 -5.28
N GLY A 933 30.34 3.47 -6.10
CA GLY A 933 28.91 3.74 -6.30
C GLY A 933 28.19 2.52 -6.88
N VAL A 934 26.85 2.55 -6.95
CA VAL A 934 26.01 1.43 -7.43
C VAL A 934 24.95 1.92 -8.42
N VAL A 935 24.72 1.17 -9.49
CA VAL A 935 23.59 1.34 -10.41
C VAL A 935 22.74 0.08 -10.35
N VAL A 936 21.44 0.23 -10.13
CA VAL A 936 20.45 -0.84 -10.26
C VAL A 936 19.63 -0.55 -11.51
N SER A 937 19.29 -1.58 -12.29
CA SER A 937 18.44 -1.46 -13.47
C SER A 937 17.36 -2.53 -13.48
N PHE A 938 16.14 -2.15 -13.81
CA PHE A 938 15.04 -3.04 -14.14
C PHE A 938 13.97 -2.27 -14.92
N HIS A 939 13.26 -2.95 -15.80
CA HIS A 939 12.36 -2.32 -16.76
C HIS A 939 11.21 -1.49 -16.12
N HIS A 940 10.39 -2.06 -15.23
CA HIS A 940 9.24 -1.34 -14.68
C HIS A 940 9.62 -0.36 -13.55
N PRO A 941 9.25 0.93 -13.60
CA PRO A 941 9.60 1.88 -12.55
C PRO A 941 8.88 1.62 -11.22
N LEU A 942 9.46 2.13 -10.13
CA LEU A 942 8.86 2.04 -8.79
C LEU A 942 7.50 2.74 -8.73
N HIS A 943 7.39 3.89 -9.39
CA HIS A 943 6.17 4.70 -9.53
C HIS A 943 6.08 5.22 -10.96
N ASP A 944 4.88 5.32 -11.51
CA ASP A 944 4.64 5.80 -12.86
C ASP A 944 4.85 7.33 -12.92
N PRO A 945 5.84 7.84 -13.68
CA PRO A 945 6.14 9.27 -13.72
C PRO A 945 5.03 10.13 -14.35
N SER A 946 4.13 9.55 -15.15
CA SER A 946 2.94 10.27 -15.65
C SER A 946 1.89 10.49 -14.55
N GLY A 947 1.88 9.60 -13.55
CA GLY A 947 0.81 9.48 -12.56
C GLY A 947 -0.46 8.81 -13.10
N ALA A 948 -0.37 8.04 -14.20
CA ALA A 948 -1.44 7.14 -14.64
C ALA A 948 -1.49 5.83 -13.84
N GLU A 949 -0.42 5.51 -13.09
CA GLU A 949 -0.26 4.31 -12.27
C GLU A 949 -0.33 2.98 -13.07
N SER A 950 -0.34 3.06 -14.41
CA SER A 950 -0.45 1.92 -15.32
C SER A 950 0.87 1.28 -15.68
N SER A 951 1.97 2.03 -15.55
CA SER A 951 3.30 1.64 -16.05
C SER A 951 4.34 1.60 -14.93
N GLN A 952 4.01 0.95 -13.81
CA GLN A 952 4.85 0.82 -12.61
C GLN A 952 4.84 -0.61 -12.06
N LEU A 953 5.72 -0.92 -11.09
CA LEU A 953 5.63 -2.18 -10.35
C LEU A 953 4.24 -2.33 -9.72
N SER A 954 3.59 -3.45 -10.04
CA SER A 954 2.22 -3.77 -9.61
C SER A 954 2.08 -3.89 -8.09
N ASP A 955 3.14 -4.31 -7.40
CA ASP A 955 3.24 -4.32 -5.94
C ASP A 955 3.93 -3.03 -5.44
N GLN A 956 3.13 -2.05 -5.03
CA GLN A 956 3.64 -0.77 -4.51
C GLN A 956 4.28 -0.89 -3.11
N LEU A 957 4.04 -1.96 -2.36
CA LEU A 957 4.76 -2.24 -1.11
C LEU A 957 6.17 -2.76 -1.41
N GLN A 958 6.31 -3.59 -2.45
CA GLN A 958 7.61 -3.99 -3.00
C GLN A 958 8.37 -2.78 -3.53
N ALA A 959 7.71 -1.90 -4.29
CA ALA A 959 8.35 -0.66 -4.77
C ALA A 959 8.90 0.18 -3.60
N GLY A 960 8.09 0.35 -2.53
CA GLY A 960 8.51 1.01 -1.31
C GLY A 960 9.64 0.29 -0.55
N LEU A 961 9.69 -1.05 -0.58
CA LEU A 961 10.77 -1.86 0.00
C LEU A 961 12.10 -1.67 -0.73
N LEU A 962 12.07 -1.76 -2.07
CA LEU A 962 13.24 -1.55 -2.90
C LEU A 962 13.81 -0.15 -2.68
N LYS A 963 12.96 0.88 -2.73
CA LYS A 963 13.32 2.27 -2.41
C LYS A 963 14.03 2.41 -1.06
N ARG A 964 13.49 1.79 0.01
CA ARG A 964 14.14 1.78 1.33
C ARG A 964 15.52 1.12 1.29
N TRP A 965 15.66 -0.07 0.69
CA TRP A 965 16.97 -0.73 0.61
C TRP A 965 18.03 0.08 -0.15
N LEU A 966 17.65 0.79 -1.21
CA LEU A 966 18.56 1.68 -1.94
C LEU A 966 18.96 2.90 -1.08
N ALA A 967 18.01 3.52 -0.37
CA ALA A 967 18.27 4.64 0.53
C ALA A 967 19.12 4.22 1.75
N ASP A 968 18.81 3.08 2.37
CA ASP A 968 19.54 2.50 3.50
C ASP A 968 20.98 2.14 3.09
N PHE A 969 21.17 1.53 1.92
CA PHE A 969 22.50 1.29 1.36
C PHE A 969 23.29 2.60 1.23
N ARG A 970 22.66 3.65 0.68
CA ARG A 970 23.29 4.96 0.46
C ARG A 970 23.73 5.62 1.78
N GLU A 971 22.84 5.64 2.76
CA GLU A 971 23.08 6.25 4.07
C GLU A 971 24.10 5.45 4.91
N THR A 972 24.03 4.11 4.90
CA THR A 972 24.91 3.25 5.71
C THR A 972 26.30 3.02 5.10
N SER A 973 26.41 2.86 3.78
CA SER A 973 27.70 2.67 3.10
C SER A 973 28.46 3.97 2.82
N GLY A 974 27.75 5.10 2.79
CA GLY A 974 28.30 6.40 2.38
C GLY A 974 28.57 6.51 0.87
N LYS A 975 27.98 5.64 0.04
CA LYS A 975 28.20 5.56 -1.42
C LYS A 975 26.91 5.96 -2.17
N PRO A 976 27.01 6.67 -3.30
CA PRO A 976 25.84 7.02 -4.09
C PRO A 976 25.25 5.79 -4.80
N ILE A 977 23.96 5.87 -5.10
CA ILE A 977 23.21 4.85 -5.81
C ILE A 977 22.19 5.48 -6.76
N ALA A 978 21.94 4.83 -7.90
CA ALA A 978 20.90 5.20 -8.86
C ALA A 978 20.11 3.97 -9.30
N LEU A 979 18.86 4.22 -9.69
CA LEU A 979 17.95 3.29 -10.33
C LEU A 979 17.68 3.77 -11.77
N PHE A 980 17.71 2.83 -12.73
CA PHE A 980 17.36 3.06 -14.13
C PHE A 980 16.18 2.17 -14.54
N THR A 981 15.14 2.77 -15.12
CA THR A 981 13.89 2.14 -15.53
C THR A 981 13.49 2.55 -16.95
N GLY A 982 12.46 1.89 -17.49
CA GLY A 982 11.86 2.08 -18.82
C GLY A 982 10.34 2.06 -18.70
N HIS A 983 9.65 1.39 -19.64
CA HIS A 983 8.24 0.96 -19.59
C HIS A 983 7.17 2.06 -19.61
N ALA A 984 7.35 3.15 -18.87
CA ALA A 984 6.41 4.27 -18.82
C ALA A 984 6.56 5.25 -20.00
N HIS A 985 7.44 4.96 -20.96
CA HIS A 985 7.77 5.76 -22.15
C HIS A 985 7.85 7.27 -21.86
N THR A 986 8.48 7.63 -20.75
CA THR A 986 8.47 8.98 -20.21
C THR A 986 9.87 9.27 -19.68
N ALA A 987 10.57 10.22 -20.29
CA ALA A 987 11.82 10.70 -19.73
C ALA A 987 11.53 11.34 -18.38
N SER A 988 12.00 10.74 -17.29
CA SER A 988 11.79 11.25 -15.94
C SER A 988 13.04 11.09 -15.10
N VAL A 989 13.33 12.11 -14.30
CA VAL A 989 14.46 12.11 -13.37
C VAL A 989 13.96 12.69 -12.07
N THR A 990 13.95 11.86 -11.02
CA THR A 990 13.53 12.26 -9.68
C THR A 990 14.56 11.84 -8.64
N ARG A 991 14.39 12.34 -7.42
CA ARG A 991 15.12 11.85 -6.26
C ARG A 991 14.17 11.54 -5.13
N ALA A 992 14.46 10.49 -4.39
CA ALA A 992 13.77 10.17 -3.16
C ALA A 992 14.76 9.57 -2.16
N ASP A 993 14.82 10.15 -0.95
CA ASP A 993 15.81 9.81 0.09
C ASP A 993 17.27 9.75 -0.42
N GLY A 994 17.60 10.64 -1.37
CA GLY A 994 18.92 10.73 -1.98
C GLY A 994 19.24 9.68 -3.04
N VAL A 995 18.37 8.71 -3.28
CA VAL A 995 18.44 7.80 -4.44
C VAL A 995 18.07 8.60 -5.68
N LEU A 996 18.85 8.47 -6.75
CA LEU A 996 18.52 9.00 -8.08
C LEU A 996 17.66 7.96 -8.81
N ASP A 997 16.47 8.34 -9.26
CA ASP A 997 15.53 7.47 -9.99
C ASP A 997 15.34 8.03 -11.39
N VAL A 998 15.65 7.23 -12.41
CA VAL A 998 15.73 7.64 -13.82
C VAL A 998 14.86 6.72 -14.67
N THR A 999 13.75 7.24 -15.19
CA THR A 999 13.01 6.58 -16.27
C THR A 999 13.56 7.07 -17.61
N THR A 1000 14.01 6.12 -18.42
CA THR A 1000 14.61 6.37 -19.73
C THR A 1000 13.50 6.76 -20.73
N PRO A 1001 13.72 7.74 -21.64
CA PRO A 1001 12.82 7.92 -22.79
C PRO A 1001 12.70 6.63 -23.62
N ALA A 1002 11.53 6.43 -24.22
CA ALA A 1002 11.32 5.36 -25.18
C ALA A 1002 12.03 5.68 -26.51
N VAL A 1003 12.52 4.64 -27.21
CA VAL A 1003 13.16 4.81 -28.52
C VAL A 1003 12.15 4.66 -29.66
N GLY A 1004 11.36 3.58 -29.67
CA GLY A 1004 10.53 3.20 -30.82
C GLY A 1004 9.02 3.21 -30.57
N LYS A 1005 8.56 3.51 -29.35
CA LYS A 1005 7.16 3.39 -28.92
C LYS A 1005 6.60 4.70 -28.38
N THR A 1006 5.30 4.90 -28.60
CA THR A 1006 4.57 6.14 -28.28
C THR A 1006 4.78 6.56 -26.81
N PRO A 1007 5.29 7.78 -26.56
CA PRO A 1007 5.43 8.31 -25.20
C PRO A 1007 4.08 8.40 -24.48
N TYR A 1008 4.02 8.01 -23.20
CA TYR A 1008 2.74 7.96 -22.45
C TYR A 1008 2.39 9.28 -21.75
N SER A 1009 3.39 10.07 -21.36
CA SER A 1009 3.21 11.39 -20.77
C SER A 1009 2.94 12.47 -21.81
N SER A 1010 2.47 13.64 -21.37
CA SER A 1010 2.36 14.80 -22.24
C SER A 1010 3.74 15.28 -22.73
N PRO A 1011 3.81 15.89 -23.93
CA PRO A 1011 5.08 16.37 -24.49
C PRO A 1011 5.86 17.32 -23.55
N ASP A 1012 5.16 18.10 -22.72
CA ASP A 1012 5.76 19.07 -21.81
C ASP A 1012 6.28 18.48 -20.47
N GLN A 1013 6.00 17.19 -20.22
CA GLN A 1013 6.32 16.43 -19.00
C GLN A 1013 7.26 15.23 -19.27
N GLY A 1014 7.99 15.23 -20.39
CA GLY A 1014 8.96 14.17 -20.74
C GLY A 1014 8.47 13.17 -21.79
N GLY A 1015 7.32 13.43 -22.43
CA GLY A 1015 6.78 12.60 -23.51
C GLY A 1015 7.49 12.82 -24.85
N PHE A 1016 8.71 12.29 -25.00
CA PHE A 1016 9.48 12.34 -26.26
C PHE A 1016 10.29 11.07 -26.52
N PHE A 1017 10.57 10.80 -27.82
CA PHE A 1017 11.46 9.73 -28.24
C PHE A 1017 12.92 10.09 -27.95
N GLY A 1018 13.73 9.19 -27.40
CA GLY A 1018 15.09 9.52 -26.99
C GLY A 1018 15.90 8.37 -26.42
N TRP A 1019 17.12 8.69 -26.00
CA TRP A 1019 18.03 7.81 -25.26
C TRP A 1019 18.90 8.64 -24.31
N MET A 1020 19.69 8.02 -23.42
CA MET A 1020 20.59 8.74 -22.51
C MET A 1020 22.06 8.36 -22.68
N ASN A 1021 22.96 9.33 -22.81
CA ASN A 1021 24.40 9.13 -22.66
C ASN A 1021 24.82 9.52 -21.23
N VAL A 1022 25.31 8.59 -20.42
CA VAL A 1022 25.53 8.77 -18.97
C VAL A 1022 27.01 8.76 -18.62
N GLY A 1023 27.53 9.91 -18.16
CA GLY A 1023 28.89 10.12 -17.68
C GLY A 1023 29.04 9.96 -16.17
N VAL A 1024 29.89 9.00 -15.77
CA VAL A 1024 30.12 8.61 -14.38
C VAL A 1024 31.44 9.16 -13.84
N ASP A 1025 31.40 9.79 -12.67
CA ASP A 1025 32.57 10.14 -11.89
C ASP A 1025 33.17 8.87 -11.25
N PRO A 1026 34.42 8.48 -11.58
CA PRO A 1026 35.06 7.30 -10.97
C PRO A 1026 35.48 7.51 -9.50
N ARG A 1027 35.33 8.71 -8.94
CA ARG A 1027 35.73 9.05 -7.56
C ARG A 1027 34.69 9.94 -6.86
N PRO A 1028 33.43 9.48 -6.74
CA PRO A 1028 32.35 10.28 -6.20
C PRO A 1028 32.59 10.68 -4.74
N ALA A 1029 32.06 11.84 -4.37
CA ALA A 1029 32.04 12.28 -2.98
C ALA A 1029 31.29 11.27 -2.09
N ARG A 1030 31.76 11.09 -0.84
CA ARG A 1030 31.12 10.22 0.14
C ARG A 1030 29.92 10.91 0.81
N ILE A 1031 28.81 10.19 0.92
CA ILE A 1031 27.64 10.56 1.74
C ILE A 1031 28.01 10.48 3.22
N ARG A 1032 27.35 11.31 4.04
CA ARG A 1032 27.39 11.21 5.50
C ARG A 1032 25.98 10.94 6.00
N ALA A 1033 25.79 9.81 6.68
CA ALA A 1033 24.51 9.42 7.26
C ALA A 1033 23.83 10.56 8.02
N GLY A 1034 22.53 10.75 7.78
CA GLY A 1034 21.70 11.77 8.41
C GLY A 1034 22.05 13.21 8.03
N ARG A 1035 22.74 13.46 6.91
CA ARG A 1035 23.09 14.83 6.48
C ARG A 1035 22.84 15.05 4.97
N PRO A 1036 22.37 16.25 4.58
CA PRO A 1036 22.30 16.63 3.16
C PRO A 1036 23.65 16.47 2.48
N SER A 1037 23.63 15.90 1.27
CA SER A 1037 24.81 15.50 0.53
C SER A 1037 24.81 16.11 -0.89
N PRO A 1038 24.70 17.45 -1.05
CA PRO A 1038 24.58 18.08 -2.36
C PRO A 1038 25.73 17.74 -3.31
N ARG A 1039 26.95 17.56 -2.78
CA ARG A 1039 28.14 17.15 -3.54
C ARG A 1039 28.08 15.74 -4.13
N THR A 1040 27.11 14.91 -3.76
CA THR A 1040 26.94 13.57 -4.34
C THR A 1040 25.95 13.52 -5.48
N ARG A 1041 25.23 14.62 -5.79
CA ARG A 1041 24.39 14.71 -7.00
C ARG A 1041 25.21 14.70 -8.29
N ASP A 1042 26.49 14.99 -8.17
CA ASP A 1042 27.42 15.18 -9.29
C ASP A 1042 28.03 13.87 -9.79
N TRP A 1043 27.80 12.74 -9.11
CA TRP A 1043 28.45 11.47 -9.48
C TRP A 1043 28.00 10.92 -10.84
N LEU A 1044 26.75 11.17 -11.23
CA LEU A 1044 26.22 10.89 -12.57
C LEU A 1044 25.78 12.20 -13.25
N ARG A 1045 26.04 12.28 -14.55
CA ARG A 1045 25.62 13.36 -15.44
C ARG A 1045 25.23 12.76 -16.78
N ALA A 1046 24.06 13.07 -17.30
CA ALA A 1046 23.55 12.48 -18.53
C ALA A 1046 23.07 13.52 -19.54
N GLU A 1047 23.35 13.25 -20.81
CA GLU A 1047 22.70 13.88 -21.93
C GLU A 1047 21.47 13.01 -22.27
N SER A 1048 20.30 13.42 -21.79
CA SER A 1048 19.00 12.92 -22.29
C SER A 1048 18.79 13.49 -23.69
N ARG A 1049 19.07 12.67 -24.72
CA ARG A 1049 19.14 13.05 -26.13
C ARG A 1049 17.84 12.66 -26.84
N PRO A 1050 17.04 13.64 -27.28
CA PRO A 1050 15.83 13.32 -28.03
C PRO A 1050 16.16 12.93 -29.48
N LEU A 1051 15.34 12.04 -30.05
CA LEU A 1051 15.37 11.61 -31.44
C LEU A 1051 14.42 12.49 -32.27
N ILE A 1052 14.99 13.52 -32.88
CA ILE A 1052 14.26 14.61 -33.53
C ILE A 1052 14.79 14.88 -34.94
N ASP A 1053 13.90 15.35 -35.81
CA ASP A 1053 14.21 15.80 -37.18
C ASP A 1053 14.07 17.32 -37.36
N THR A 1054 13.48 18.00 -36.37
CA THR A 1054 13.19 19.43 -36.41
C THR A 1054 13.44 20.11 -35.07
N ILE A 1055 13.94 21.35 -35.12
CA ILE A 1055 13.93 22.33 -34.02
C ILE A 1055 13.30 23.61 -34.57
N THR A 1056 12.50 24.30 -33.76
CA THR A 1056 11.94 25.62 -34.05
C THR A 1056 12.23 26.55 -32.88
N LEU A 1057 13.06 27.57 -33.12
CA LEU A 1057 13.36 28.64 -32.19
C LEU A 1057 12.38 29.81 -32.36
N SER A 1058 11.62 30.11 -31.30
CA SER A 1058 10.85 31.34 -31.19
C SER A 1058 11.65 32.39 -30.42
N ALA A 1059 12.03 33.45 -31.12
CA ALA A 1059 12.72 34.62 -30.57
C ALA A 1059 12.18 35.90 -31.24
N PRO A 1060 12.17 37.04 -30.54
CA PRO A 1060 11.73 38.31 -31.11
C PRO A 1060 12.74 38.79 -32.18
N GLY A 1061 12.25 39.44 -33.25
CA GLY A 1061 13.15 40.09 -34.21
C GLY A 1061 13.89 41.31 -33.61
N GLN A 1062 13.30 41.96 -32.61
CA GLN A 1062 13.79 43.21 -32.03
C GLN A 1062 13.45 43.31 -30.54
N VAL A 1063 14.36 43.85 -29.71
CA VAL A 1063 14.15 44.11 -28.27
C VAL A 1063 14.75 45.47 -27.89
N GLU A 1064 13.99 46.29 -27.16
CA GLU A 1064 14.44 47.58 -26.62
C GLU A 1064 15.40 47.38 -25.44
N VAL A 1065 16.47 48.16 -25.37
CA VAL A 1065 17.47 48.09 -24.28
C VAL A 1065 16.84 48.43 -22.93
N GLY A 1066 17.02 47.54 -21.95
CA GLY A 1066 16.35 47.58 -20.64
C GLY A 1066 15.08 46.73 -20.57
N SER A 1067 14.49 46.36 -21.72
CA SER A 1067 13.34 45.47 -21.80
C SER A 1067 13.74 43.99 -21.83
N ARG A 1068 12.73 43.13 -21.61
CA ARG A 1068 12.83 41.66 -21.66
C ARG A 1068 11.81 41.12 -22.67
N ALA A 1069 12.17 40.04 -23.34
CA ALA A 1069 11.28 39.34 -24.27
C ALA A 1069 11.41 37.82 -24.09
N ALA A 1070 10.32 37.09 -24.31
CA ALA A 1070 10.33 35.63 -24.21
C ALA A 1070 11.16 35.00 -25.33
N VAL A 1071 11.88 33.93 -25.01
CA VAL A 1071 12.59 33.07 -25.96
C VAL A 1071 12.30 31.62 -25.57
N SER A 1072 11.88 30.81 -26.55
CA SER A 1072 11.52 29.41 -26.34
C SER A 1072 11.84 28.59 -27.57
N ALA A 1073 12.17 27.32 -27.40
CA ALA A 1073 12.36 26.39 -28.51
C ALA A 1073 11.48 25.14 -28.34
N THR A 1074 11.01 24.61 -29.45
CA THR A 1074 10.36 23.30 -29.53
C THR A 1074 11.15 22.40 -30.47
N ALA A 1075 11.07 21.08 -30.26
CA ALA A 1075 11.57 20.10 -31.22
C ALA A 1075 10.45 19.13 -31.63
N GLY A 1076 10.65 18.48 -32.76
CA GLY A 1076 9.65 17.58 -33.35
C GLY A 1076 10.22 16.30 -33.93
N THR A 1077 9.33 15.32 -34.03
CA THR A 1077 9.52 14.06 -34.75
C THR A 1077 8.42 14.01 -35.81
N SER A 1078 8.73 14.53 -36.99
CA SER A 1078 7.77 14.86 -38.05
C SER A 1078 6.99 13.65 -38.56
N GLU A 1079 7.62 12.47 -38.63
CA GLU A 1079 6.94 11.22 -39.03
C GLU A 1079 5.80 10.84 -38.05
N PHE A 1080 5.96 11.16 -36.76
CA PHE A 1080 4.98 10.85 -35.71
C PHE A 1080 4.02 12.01 -35.41
N GLY A 1081 4.28 13.22 -35.94
CA GLY A 1081 3.54 14.43 -35.61
C GLY A 1081 3.73 14.92 -34.17
N LEU A 1082 4.80 14.48 -33.49
CA LEU A 1082 5.12 14.88 -32.12
C LEU A 1082 5.81 16.25 -32.11
N THR A 1083 5.47 17.11 -31.15
CA THR A 1083 6.18 18.37 -30.87
C THR A 1083 6.21 18.61 -29.36
N PHE A 1084 7.39 18.92 -28.81
CA PHE A 1084 7.61 19.12 -27.38
C PHE A 1084 8.53 20.32 -27.09
N PRO A 1085 8.42 20.98 -25.92
CA PRO A 1085 9.31 22.08 -25.55
C PRO A 1085 10.73 21.55 -25.26
N LEU A 1086 11.75 22.19 -25.83
CA LEU A 1086 13.15 21.90 -25.53
C LEU A 1086 13.54 22.52 -24.18
N ARG A 1087 13.37 21.73 -23.13
CA ARG A 1087 13.75 21.97 -21.73
C ARG A 1087 13.91 20.63 -21.01
N PHE A 1088 14.44 20.63 -19.78
CA PHE A 1088 14.40 19.45 -18.91
C PHE A 1088 13.01 18.75 -18.93
N PRO A 1089 12.94 17.43 -19.10
CA PRO A 1089 14.03 16.45 -19.02
C PRO A 1089 14.80 16.18 -20.33
N ALA A 1090 14.51 16.90 -21.43
CA ALA A 1090 15.36 16.87 -22.63
C ALA A 1090 16.60 17.78 -22.45
N SER A 1091 17.76 17.36 -22.99
CA SER A 1091 18.98 18.18 -22.98
C SER A 1091 18.92 19.25 -24.06
N VAL A 1092 19.18 20.51 -23.72
CA VAL A 1092 18.99 21.65 -24.64
C VAL A 1092 20.07 22.72 -24.43
N THR A 1093 21.17 22.65 -25.16
CA THR A 1093 22.21 23.67 -25.04
C THR A 1093 21.76 24.97 -25.73
N TRP A 1094 21.72 26.05 -24.96
CA TRP A 1094 21.46 27.41 -25.43
C TRP A 1094 22.80 28.14 -25.60
N GLY A 1095 22.92 28.91 -26.67
CA GLY A 1095 24.15 29.61 -27.02
C GLY A 1095 23.91 30.87 -27.85
N GLY A 1096 24.96 31.42 -28.43
CA GLY A 1096 24.83 32.58 -29.31
C GLY A 1096 26.14 33.22 -29.75
N GLY A 1097 25.98 34.30 -30.53
CA GLY A 1097 27.07 35.11 -31.05
C GLY A 1097 27.74 36.01 -30.01
N SER A 1098 28.83 36.67 -30.42
CA SER A 1098 29.61 37.56 -29.54
C SER A 1098 28.76 38.69 -28.95
N GLY A 1099 28.60 38.67 -27.62
CA GLY A 1099 27.82 39.67 -26.87
C GLY A 1099 26.54 39.13 -26.26
N LEU A 1100 26.11 37.90 -26.58
CA LEU A 1100 25.11 37.19 -25.78
C LEU A 1100 25.80 36.50 -24.58
N VAL A 1101 25.19 36.57 -23.41
CA VAL A 1101 25.54 35.73 -22.25
C VAL A 1101 24.35 34.87 -21.88
N VAL A 1102 24.52 33.55 -21.86
CA VAL A 1102 23.49 32.63 -21.35
C VAL A 1102 23.70 32.47 -19.84
N ALA A 1103 22.70 32.87 -19.05
CA ALA A 1103 22.74 32.90 -17.60
C ALA A 1103 21.79 31.85 -17.01
N ARG A 1104 22.29 31.09 -16.03
CA ARG A 1104 21.60 29.98 -15.34
C ARG A 1104 21.10 30.37 -13.95
N SER A 1105 21.37 31.61 -13.52
CA SER A 1105 20.95 32.14 -12.24
C SER A 1105 20.77 33.65 -12.28
N ALA A 1106 19.89 34.18 -11.44
CA ALA A 1106 19.75 35.62 -11.24
C ALA A 1106 21.07 36.31 -10.79
N SER A 1107 22.04 35.55 -10.25
CA SER A 1107 23.37 36.07 -9.93
C SER A 1107 24.24 36.28 -11.17
N GLU A 1108 24.20 35.35 -12.12
CA GLU A 1108 24.87 35.47 -13.43
C GLU A 1108 24.24 36.58 -14.27
N VAL A 1109 22.91 36.71 -14.27
CA VAL A 1109 22.21 37.81 -14.95
C VAL A 1109 22.74 39.18 -14.46
N ARG A 1110 22.85 39.37 -13.15
CA ARG A 1110 23.38 40.61 -12.55
C ARG A 1110 24.88 40.83 -12.83
N ALA A 1111 25.66 39.76 -12.97
CA ALA A 1111 27.07 39.87 -13.32
C ALA A 1111 27.25 40.23 -14.79
N ALA A 1112 26.54 39.54 -15.69
CA ALA A 1112 26.58 39.76 -17.13
C ALA A 1112 26.15 41.17 -17.52
N GLY A 1113 25.10 41.73 -16.91
CA GLY A 1113 24.67 43.12 -17.16
C GLY A 1113 25.75 44.17 -16.87
N ARG A 1114 26.76 43.86 -16.03
CA ARG A 1114 27.86 44.76 -15.68
C ARG A 1114 29.06 44.66 -16.61
N ASP A 1115 29.24 43.56 -17.35
CA ASP A 1115 30.35 43.44 -18.31
C ASP A 1115 30.07 44.35 -19.52
N PRO A 1116 30.99 45.27 -19.91
CA PRO A 1116 30.79 46.17 -21.03
C PRO A 1116 30.65 45.48 -22.40
N ARG A 1117 31.06 44.21 -22.51
CA ARG A 1117 30.98 43.41 -23.75
C ARG A 1117 29.63 42.74 -23.94
N THR A 1118 28.83 42.63 -22.88
CA THR A 1118 27.48 42.04 -22.94
C THR A 1118 26.52 42.99 -23.63
N ARG A 1119 25.86 42.51 -24.69
CA ARG A 1119 24.78 43.21 -25.39
C ARG A 1119 23.42 42.69 -24.94
N ALA A 1120 23.27 41.38 -24.75
CA ALA A 1120 22.08 40.77 -24.17
C ALA A 1120 22.41 39.61 -23.22
N VAL A 1121 21.45 39.29 -22.35
CA VAL A 1121 21.51 38.13 -21.45
C VAL A 1121 20.30 37.25 -21.70
N LEU A 1122 20.50 35.97 -22.04
CA LEU A 1122 19.43 34.98 -22.05
C LEU A 1122 19.36 34.35 -20.65
N ASP A 1123 18.32 34.67 -19.88
CA ASP A 1123 18.06 34.10 -18.57
C ASP A 1123 17.24 32.82 -18.72
N LEU A 1124 17.89 31.67 -18.52
CA LEU A 1124 17.25 30.35 -18.61
C LEU A 1124 16.28 30.09 -17.46
N THR A 1125 16.37 30.82 -16.34
CA THR A 1125 15.46 30.65 -15.20
C THR A 1125 14.08 31.26 -15.44
N SER A 1126 13.98 32.19 -16.39
CA SER A 1126 12.74 32.85 -16.79
C SER A 1126 12.34 32.62 -18.25
N GLY A 1127 13.22 32.03 -19.07
CA GLY A 1127 13.01 31.89 -20.51
C GLY A 1127 12.97 33.24 -21.23
N THR A 1128 13.77 34.22 -20.78
CA THR A 1128 13.74 35.59 -21.34
C THR A 1128 15.09 36.11 -21.79
N LEU A 1129 15.11 36.77 -22.94
CA LEU A 1129 16.22 37.57 -23.43
C LEU A 1129 16.08 39.00 -22.89
N ILE A 1130 17.11 39.48 -22.21
CA ILE A 1130 17.21 40.82 -21.62
C ILE A 1130 18.19 41.62 -22.45
N ALA A 1131 17.74 42.72 -23.07
CA ALA A 1131 18.60 43.62 -23.82
C ALA A 1131 19.35 44.56 -22.85
N VAL A 1132 20.69 44.56 -22.90
CA VAL A 1132 21.57 45.34 -22.01
C VAL A 1132 22.22 46.52 -22.73
N ARG A 1133 22.59 46.36 -24.01
CA ARG A 1133 23.20 47.41 -24.84
C ARG A 1133 22.78 47.26 -26.30
N PRO A 1134 22.75 48.35 -27.09
CA PRO A 1134 22.34 48.29 -28.49
C PRO A 1134 23.26 47.41 -29.36
N GLY A 1135 22.72 46.90 -30.46
CA GLY A 1135 23.44 46.15 -31.50
C GLY A 1135 22.87 44.74 -31.77
N THR A 1136 23.64 43.99 -32.54
CA THR A 1136 23.36 42.61 -33.01
C THR A 1136 23.54 41.51 -31.97
N VAL A 1137 22.60 40.59 -31.70
CA VAL A 1137 22.92 39.26 -31.12
C VAL A 1137 22.26 38.12 -31.87
N THR A 1138 22.96 36.99 -32.01
CA THR A 1138 22.37 35.72 -32.46
C THR A 1138 22.14 34.84 -31.24
N VAL A 1139 20.95 34.27 -31.10
CA VAL A 1139 20.61 33.21 -30.15
C VAL A 1139 20.61 31.88 -30.90
N THR A 1140 21.23 30.85 -30.34
CA THR A 1140 21.25 29.49 -30.90
C THR A 1140 20.70 28.49 -29.88
N VAL A 1141 20.06 27.43 -30.38
CA VAL A 1141 19.58 26.31 -29.56
C VAL A 1141 19.96 24.99 -30.22
N THR A 1142 20.50 24.05 -29.43
CA THR A 1142 21.05 22.77 -29.89
C THR A 1142 20.50 21.62 -29.06
N SER A 1143 19.92 20.61 -29.71
CA SER A 1143 19.46 19.36 -29.09
C SER A 1143 19.42 18.24 -30.14
N GLY A 1144 19.50 16.97 -29.74
CA GLY A 1144 19.37 15.82 -30.65
C GLY A 1144 20.33 15.76 -31.85
N GLY A 1145 21.42 16.53 -31.83
CA GLY A 1145 22.33 16.72 -32.97
C GLY A 1145 21.92 17.81 -33.96
N LEU A 1146 20.75 18.43 -33.79
CA LEU A 1146 20.25 19.56 -34.58
C LEU A 1146 20.58 20.90 -33.90
N THR A 1147 20.56 21.98 -34.69
CA THR A 1147 20.71 23.36 -34.18
C THR A 1147 19.85 24.32 -34.98
N ASP A 1148 19.18 25.24 -34.30
CA ASP A 1148 18.48 26.38 -34.90
C ASP A 1148 19.02 27.71 -34.33
N SER A 1149 18.84 28.81 -35.06
CA SER A 1149 19.38 30.12 -34.71
C SER A 1149 18.53 31.29 -35.18
N ALA A 1150 18.36 32.28 -34.31
CA ALA A 1150 17.64 33.52 -34.59
C ALA A 1150 18.52 34.73 -34.29
N THR A 1151 18.39 35.77 -35.12
CA THR A 1151 19.09 37.05 -34.93
C THR A 1151 18.12 38.07 -34.36
N VAL A 1152 18.54 38.77 -33.31
CA VAL A 1152 17.74 39.74 -32.55
C VAL A 1152 18.45 41.10 -32.57
N ASP A 1153 17.75 42.12 -33.04
CA ASP A 1153 18.24 43.50 -33.02
C ASP A 1153 17.91 44.18 -31.68
N LEU A 1154 18.95 44.66 -31.00
CA LEU A 1154 18.83 45.36 -29.71
C LEU A 1154 18.86 46.86 -29.97
N VAL A 1155 17.73 47.54 -29.77
CA VAL A 1155 17.57 48.97 -30.10
C VAL A 1155 17.55 49.86 -28.87
N SER A 1156 17.94 51.12 -29.08
CA SER A 1156 17.94 52.18 -28.03
C SER A 1156 16.57 52.81 -27.84
#